data_AF-A0A937DKT2-F1
#
_entry.id   AF-A0A937DKT2-F1
#
_cell.length_a   1.000
_cell.length_b   1.000
_cell.length_c   1.000
_cell.angle_alpha   90.00
_cell.angle_beta   90.00
_cell.angle_gamma   90.00
#
_symmetry.space_group_name_H-M   'P 1'
#
loop_
_entity.id
_entity.type
_entity.pdbx_description
1 polymer ?
#
loop_
_entity_poly.entity_id
_entity_poly.type
_entity_poly.pdbx_seq_one_letter_code
_entity_poly.pdbx_strand_id
1 'polypeptide(L)'
;MKIRTAALLAFAGLAVSAAQAQNITIPGPINVTAAITTQDLNGAGIPAGTYTKMTMSMDWLAGAGDPYTNEAVWALLNQATFAGATQYANPGVAFGSYGDGDPRTGMQWAVALNPTYTGGNPLFLGTQQTFAGSDAFWSNISISLTTGAIAPPAFTMSQTVAFPGLAQPYNNYTVSGDLAANTVTWMKITVPSGGVTVPNGRFLDINLENTAIAPDGDSFIIMYGPDGAIIASDDDDGSGFLSALSFGGSSTPRAAVGSGVASDGRDGILPAGDCYLAIAGLGDDFTSPLTRFYRGFNVFSGSPDATANPGDLKVNIQTGTVNAPTGCTGQGETEPNDTKAQANLFTMNNGDAICGVSTGTGTGTGATSFDYYLVQGVTPAAGQILQNRILYTSSTPTNTVTLRGLNQTGTGPGVVGTTDTTLQTFSATTSPARFVQWFTLGNDASANARRMYVRVAGVTGSAGDYRLEYQSTPVTPVESGVSLAAGAVTVSTVGSSTTDTDFWVYDQNLNPIADFASDDDITGNVLQGSATKTLSAGTYYIAISNWNMGNNLPSPASGNSYFGGAVTDFPGTLINSSTTANSDLTLLLSVDNGTPTPVVVTKAGAFDIRFVKFTVTGGATAGCNPADIACDTGDPLVSNPGCTNSTTGPNEGDYNAFFAANGFFFQAGQGLAGVGGFCDIACDNGDPLSQNPGCTNNGVNEGDYNCFFNNLFLPCV
;
A
#
# COMPACT_ATOMS: atom_id res chain seq x y z
N MET A 1 -6.26 -58.74 14.89
CA MET A 1 -7.20 -57.75 14.29
C MET A 1 -6.45 -56.41 14.30
N LYS A 2 -5.51 -56.15 13.39
CA LYS A 2 -5.65 -55.37 12.12
C LYS A 2 -6.59 -54.17 12.33
N ILE A 3 -6.14 -52.92 12.24
CA ILE A 3 -5.74 -52.24 10.99
C ILE A 3 -4.69 -51.14 11.30
N ARG A 4 -3.59 -51.12 10.53
CA ARG A 4 -2.66 -49.98 10.40
C ARG A 4 -3.12 -49.15 9.20
N THR A 5 -3.40 -47.87 9.40
CA THR A 5 -3.71 -46.92 8.33
C THR A 5 -2.40 -46.43 7.73
N ALA A 6 -2.02 -46.95 6.56
CA ALA A 6 -0.95 -46.43 5.75
C ALA A 6 -1.49 -45.23 4.94
N ALA A 7 -1.01 -44.03 5.24
CA ALA A 7 -1.19 -42.87 4.38
C ALA A 7 -0.27 -43.06 3.16
N LEU A 8 -0.86 -43.51 2.05
CA LEU A 8 -0.22 -43.55 0.75
C LEU A 8 -0.16 -42.12 0.22
N LEU A 9 0.97 -41.44 0.41
CA LEU A 9 1.28 -40.17 -0.27
C LEU A 9 1.33 -40.46 -1.77
N ALA A 10 0.32 -40.01 -2.52
CA ALA A 10 0.38 -39.96 -3.97
C ALA A 10 1.42 -38.91 -4.37
N PHE A 11 2.67 -39.33 -4.58
CA PHE A 11 3.59 -38.61 -5.45
C PHE A 11 2.98 -38.68 -6.86
N ALA A 12 2.13 -37.71 -7.20
CA ALA A 12 1.89 -37.38 -8.58
C ALA A 12 3.27 -37.00 -9.15
N GLY A 13 3.86 -37.93 -9.91
CA GLY A 13 5.12 -37.67 -10.57
C GLY A 13 4.97 -36.38 -11.35
N LEU A 14 5.72 -35.35 -10.99
CA LEU A 14 6.04 -34.28 -11.91
C LEU A 14 6.72 -34.98 -13.09
N ALA A 15 5.93 -35.34 -14.10
CA ALA A 15 6.44 -35.65 -15.40
C ALA A 15 7.13 -34.35 -15.84
N VAL A 16 8.46 -34.33 -15.73
CA VAL A 16 9.26 -33.30 -16.35
C VAL A 16 8.86 -33.32 -17.81
N SER A 17 8.06 -32.33 -18.24
CA SER A 17 7.63 -32.24 -19.62
C SER A 17 8.90 -32.28 -20.45
N ALA A 18 9.03 -33.30 -21.31
CA ALA A 18 10.18 -33.42 -22.19
C ALA A 18 10.38 -32.06 -22.88
N ALA A 19 11.64 -31.62 -22.98
CA ALA A 19 11.98 -30.34 -23.59
C ALA A 19 11.29 -30.25 -24.95
N GLN A 20 10.27 -29.40 -25.05
CA GLN A 20 9.52 -29.20 -26.27
C GLN A 20 10.36 -28.31 -27.18
N ALA A 21 10.62 -28.79 -28.39
CA ALA A 21 11.35 -28.08 -29.43
C ALA A 21 10.48 -28.06 -30.70
N GLN A 22 10.36 -26.90 -31.33
CA GLN A 22 9.63 -26.72 -32.58
C GLN A 22 10.56 -26.11 -33.62
N ASN A 23 10.76 -26.81 -34.73
CA ASN A 23 11.54 -26.30 -35.86
C ASN A 23 10.59 -25.78 -36.95
N ILE A 24 10.86 -24.57 -37.43
CA ILE A 24 10.12 -23.86 -38.46
C ILE A 24 11.10 -23.60 -39.59
N THR A 25 10.76 -24.02 -40.80
CA THR A 25 11.54 -23.68 -42.01
C THR A 25 10.72 -22.75 -42.86
N ILE A 26 11.29 -21.60 -43.23
CA ILE A 26 10.61 -20.65 -44.11
C ILE A 26 11.11 -20.89 -45.53
N PRO A 27 10.23 -21.19 -46.50
CA PRO A 27 10.62 -21.33 -47.89
C PRO A 27 11.20 -19.99 -48.39
N GLY A 28 12.42 -20.03 -48.92
CA GLY A 28 13.11 -18.86 -49.48
C GLY A 28 13.48 -19.04 -50.96
N PRO A 29 14.02 -17.99 -51.60
CA PRO A 29 14.49 -16.75 -50.98
C PRO A 29 13.37 -15.72 -50.70
N ILE A 30 13.52 -14.97 -49.61
CA ILE A 30 12.72 -13.78 -49.28
C ILE A 30 13.54 -12.54 -49.66
N ASN A 31 12.93 -11.59 -50.36
CA ASN A 31 13.54 -10.29 -50.58
C ASN A 31 13.37 -9.41 -49.33
N VAL A 32 14.48 -8.97 -48.75
CA VAL A 32 14.54 -8.15 -47.54
C VAL A 32 15.09 -6.79 -47.92
N THR A 33 14.28 -5.75 -47.78
CA THR A 33 14.65 -4.38 -48.16
C THR A 33 14.78 -3.48 -46.93
N ALA A 34 15.06 -2.20 -47.14
CA ALA A 34 14.94 -1.17 -46.11
C ALA A 34 13.53 -1.08 -45.48
N ALA A 35 12.49 -1.52 -46.20
CA ALA A 35 11.15 -1.67 -45.66
C ALA A 35 10.98 -3.04 -44.98
N ILE A 36 10.31 -3.00 -43.82
CA ILE A 36 10.02 -4.19 -43.05
C ILE A 36 9.13 -5.15 -43.85
N THR A 37 9.59 -6.39 -43.96
CA THR A 37 8.82 -7.49 -44.55
C THR A 37 8.47 -8.47 -43.45
N THR A 38 7.22 -8.94 -43.38
CA THR A 38 6.80 -9.93 -42.39
C THR A 38 6.38 -11.23 -43.04
N GLN A 39 6.75 -12.34 -42.40
CA GLN A 39 6.30 -13.68 -42.76
C GLN A 39 5.46 -14.25 -41.62
N ASP A 40 4.27 -14.74 -41.96
CA ASP A 40 3.38 -15.39 -41.00
C ASP A 40 3.89 -16.80 -40.66
N LEU A 41 4.17 -17.06 -39.38
CA LEU A 41 4.63 -18.35 -38.87
C LEU A 41 3.49 -19.17 -38.24
N ASN A 42 2.25 -18.67 -38.23
CA ASN A 42 1.09 -19.33 -37.62
C ASN A 42 0.74 -20.65 -38.30
N GLY A 43 1.03 -20.77 -39.60
CA GLY A 43 0.88 -22.01 -40.36
C GLY A 43 1.87 -23.11 -39.97
N ALA A 44 2.89 -22.82 -39.16
CA ALA A 44 3.92 -23.79 -38.77
C ALA A 44 3.46 -24.81 -37.71
N GLY A 45 2.21 -24.70 -37.23
CA GLY A 45 1.63 -25.66 -36.28
C GLY A 45 2.36 -25.71 -34.94
N ILE A 46 2.85 -24.56 -34.46
CA ILE A 46 3.62 -24.48 -33.22
C ILE A 46 2.75 -24.99 -32.05
N PRO A 47 3.09 -26.14 -31.44
CA PRO A 47 2.21 -26.72 -30.43
C PRO A 47 2.13 -25.82 -29.21
N ALA A 48 1.00 -25.88 -28.50
CA ALA A 48 0.81 -25.16 -27.24
C ALA A 48 1.95 -25.50 -26.27
N GLY A 49 2.49 -24.47 -25.63
CA GLY A 49 3.66 -24.57 -24.74
C GLY A 49 4.26 -23.19 -24.47
N THR A 50 5.14 -23.06 -23.49
CA THR A 50 5.83 -21.80 -23.19
C THR A 50 7.27 -21.90 -23.67
N TYR A 51 7.55 -21.30 -24.81
CA TYR A 51 8.89 -21.24 -25.39
C TYR A 51 9.63 -20.04 -24.83
N THR A 52 10.85 -20.29 -24.39
CA THR A 52 11.70 -19.33 -23.69
C THR A 52 12.95 -18.99 -24.51
N LYS A 53 13.22 -19.74 -25.58
CA LYS A 53 14.39 -19.56 -26.43
C LYS A 53 14.06 -19.75 -27.88
N MET A 54 14.91 -19.18 -28.73
CA MET A 54 14.97 -19.56 -30.12
C MET A 54 16.40 -19.63 -30.65
N THR A 55 16.62 -20.48 -31.65
CA THR A 55 17.72 -20.31 -32.59
C THR A 55 17.18 -19.95 -33.96
N MET A 56 17.92 -19.17 -34.74
CA MET A 56 17.63 -18.91 -36.15
C MET A 56 18.91 -19.12 -36.96
N SER A 57 18.79 -19.71 -38.14
CA SER A 57 19.84 -19.74 -39.15
C SER A 57 19.32 -19.27 -40.49
N MET A 58 20.15 -18.65 -41.32
CA MET A 58 19.82 -18.31 -42.71
C MET A 58 21.06 -18.21 -43.58
N ASP A 59 20.84 -18.27 -44.90
CA ASP A 59 21.80 -17.85 -45.91
C ASP A 59 21.42 -16.46 -46.42
N TRP A 60 22.39 -15.58 -46.52
CA TRP A 60 22.24 -14.19 -46.97
C TRP A 60 22.99 -14.00 -48.29
N LEU A 61 22.34 -13.32 -49.23
CA LEU A 61 22.90 -12.95 -50.52
C LEU A 61 22.59 -11.48 -50.81
N ALA A 62 23.59 -10.70 -51.19
CA ALA A 62 23.41 -9.30 -51.55
C ALA A 62 22.42 -9.15 -52.72
N GLY A 63 21.53 -8.18 -52.62
CA GLY A 63 20.67 -7.71 -53.70
C GLY A 63 21.32 -6.61 -54.52
N ALA A 64 20.51 -5.77 -55.16
CA ALA A 64 21.00 -4.76 -56.10
C ALA A 64 21.47 -3.45 -55.44
N GLY A 65 21.11 -3.21 -54.19
CA GLY A 65 21.33 -1.97 -53.45
C GLY A 65 22.61 -1.94 -52.60
N ASP A 66 23.65 -2.67 -53.01
CA ASP A 66 24.94 -2.79 -52.29
C ASP A 66 24.78 -3.02 -50.78
N PRO A 67 23.91 -3.95 -50.33
CA PRO A 67 23.66 -4.16 -48.91
C PRO A 67 24.90 -4.74 -48.22
N TYR A 68 25.01 -4.53 -46.91
CA TYR A 68 25.98 -5.26 -46.08
C TYR A 68 25.30 -6.30 -45.21
N THR A 69 25.99 -7.41 -44.96
CA THR A 69 25.42 -8.49 -44.11
C THR A 69 25.16 -8.03 -42.67
N ASN A 70 25.89 -7.01 -42.18
CA ASN A 70 25.66 -6.37 -40.88
C ASN A 70 24.48 -5.39 -40.84
N GLU A 71 23.77 -5.18 -41.96
CA GLU A 71 22.52 -4.42 -42.01
C GLU A 71 21.30 -5.32 -41.83
N ALA A 72 21.49 -6.64 -41.86
CA ALA A 72 20.45 -7.64 -41.68
C ALA A 72 19.93 -7.65 -40.24
N VAL A 73 18.68 -7.24 -40.05
CA VAL A 73 17.99 -7.29 -38.76
C VAL A 73 16.66 -8.02 -38.87
N TRP A 74 16.25 -8.68 -37.79
CA TRP A 74 14.96 -9.35 -37.72
C TRP A 74 14.35 -9.29 -36.32
N ALA A 75 13.05 -9.54 -36.24
CA ALA A 75 12.33 -9.71 -34.98
C ALA A 75 11.26 -10.80 -35.09
N LEU A 76 11.01 -11.52 -33.99
CA LEU A 76 9.79 -12.32 -33.82
C LEU A 76 8.70 -11.45 -33.19
N LEU A 77 7.55 -11.37 -33.83
CA LEU A 77 6.46 -10.46 -33.47
C LEU A 77 5.17 -11.20 -33.18
N ASN A 78 4.30 -10.61 -32.36
CA ASN A 78 2.94 -11.10 -32.16
C ASN A 78 1.92 -10.65 -33.22
N GLN A 79 2.33 -9.83 -34.20
CA GLN A 79 1.48 -9.34 -35.27
C GLN A 79 2.30 -8.96 -36.51
N ALA A 80 1.65 -8.81 -37.66
CA ALA A 80 2.30 -8.59 -38.96
C ALA A 80 2.94 -7.21 -39.14
N THR A 81 2.77 -6.28 -38.19
CA THR A 81 3.29 -4.91 -38.25
C THR A 81 4.12 -4.59 -37.02
N PHE A 82 5.31 -3.97 -37.18
CA PHE A 82 6.16 -3.60 -36.04
C PHE A 82 5.53 -2.58 -35.10
N ALA A 83 4.76 -1.62 -35.63
CA ALA A 83 4.12 -0.60 -34.81
C ALA A 83 3.14 -1.24 -33.82
N GLY A 84 3.42 -1.10 -32.52
CA GLY A 84 2.62 -1.70 -31.45
C GLY A 84 2.80 -3.21 -31.26
N ALA A 85 3.70 -3.87 -32.00
CA ALA A 85 3.94 -5.30 -31.81
C ALA A 85 4.68 -5.57 -30.50
N THR A 86 4.29 -6.63 -29.82
CA THR A 86 5.15 -7.28 -28.84
C THR A 86 6.24 -8.01 -29.61
N GLN A 87 7.50 -7.62 -29.37
CA GLN A 87 8.67 -8.29 -29.93
C GLN A 87 9.08 -9.38 -28.96
N TYR A 88 8.94 -10.64 -29.36
CA TYR A 88 9.42 -11.78 -28.56
C TYR A 88 10.94 -11.91 -28.65
N ALA A 89 11.52 -11.58 -29.80
CA ALA A 89 12.97 -11.50 -30.01
C ALA A 89 13.27 -10.40 -31.03
N ASN A 90 14.38 -9.69 -30.83
CA ASN A 90 14.95 -8.76 -31.80
C ASN A 90 16.45 -8.63 -31.52
N PRO A 91 17.26 -9.59 -31.99
CA PRO A 91 18.68 -9.64 -31.67
C PRO A 91 19.54 -8.89 -32.67
N GLY A 92 18.94 -8.04 -33.52
CA GLY A 92 19.61 -7.32 -34.62
C GLY A 92 20.62 -8.17 -35.39
N VAL A 93 21.88 -7.72 -35.44
CA VAL A 93 22.92 -8.26 -36.32
C VAL A 93 23.28 -9.73 -36.02
N ALA A 94 23.57 -10.50 -37.06
CA ALA A 94 23.83 -11.94 -36.96
C ALA A 94 25.24 -12.29 -36.52
N PHE A 95 25.38 -13.48 -35.91
CA PHE A 95 26.69 -14.13 -35.89
C PHE A 95 27.13 -14.44 -37.33
N GLY A 96 28.34 -13.99 -37.69
CA GLY A 96 28.91 -14.13 -39.03
C GLY A 96 28.54 -13.02 -40.02
N SER A 97 27.94 -11.91 -39.57
CA SER A 97 27.79 -10.71 -40.39
C SER A 97 29.06 -9.86 -40.43
N TYR A 98 29.28 -9.16 -41.55
CA TYR A 98 30.42 -8.30 -41.86
C TYR A 98 29.94 -7.00 -42.54
N GLY A 99 30.78 -5.96 -42.51
CA GLY A 99 30.55 -4.70 -43.23
C GLY A 99 30.84 -4.80 -44.72
N ASP A 100 30.39 -5.88 -45.37
CA ASP A 100 30.58 -6.14 -46.79
C ASP A 100 29.34 -6.82 -47.40
N GLY A 101 29.26 -6.80 -48.74
CA GLY A 101 28.20 -7.40 -49.53
C GLY A 101 28.48 -8.85 -49.95
N ASP A 102 29.47 -9.53 -49.35
CA ASP A 102 29.80 -10.89 -49.74
C ASP A 102 28.70 -11.88 -49.30
N PRO A 103 28.33 -12.88 -50.12
CA PRO A 103 27.36 -13.89 -49.74
C PRO A 103 27.80 -14.65 -48.48
N ARG A 104 26.86 -14.91 -47.57
CA ARG A 104 27.12 -15.66 -46.33
C ARG A 104 26.16 -16.83 -46.20
N THR A 105 26.68 -17.98 -45.82
CA THR A 105 25.88 -19.15 -45.51
C THR A 105 25.91 -19.44 -44.02
N GLY A 106 24.78 -19.87 -43.47
CA GLY A 106 24.67 -20.27 -42.07
C GLY A 106 24.87 -19.12 -41.07
N MET A 107 24.44 -17.90 -41.38
CA MET A 107 24.31 -16.83 -40.38
C MET A 107 23.37 -17.30 -39.28
N GLN A 108 23.74 -17.09 -38.01
CA GLN A 108 23.04 -17.68 -36.87
C GLN A 108 22.73 -16.69 -35.75
N TRP A 109 21.63 -16.97 -35.03
CA TRP A 109 21.24 -16.31 -33.78
C TRP A 109 20.75 -17.35 -32.79
N ALA A 110 20.98 -17.14 -31.49
CA ALA A 110 20.50 -18.02 -30.42
C ALA A 110 20.04 -17.20 -29.21
N VAL A 111 18.76 -16.80 -29.15
CA VAL A 111 18.31 -15.72 -28.25
C VAL A 111 17.22 -16.16 -27.26
N ALA A 112 17.15 -15.44 -26.14
CA ALA A 112 16.01 -15.50 -25.22
C ALA A 112 14.77 -14.92 -25.88
N LEU A 113 13.60 -15.50 -25.59
CA LEU A 113 12.33 -14.87 -25.89
C LEU A 113 11.90 -14.01 -24.70
N ASN A 114 11.68 -12.71 -24.92
CA ASN A 114 11.19 -11.77 -23.90
C ASN A 114 10.16 -10.79 -24.48
N PRO A 115 8.87 -10.93 -24.16
CA PRO A 115 8.31 -11.94 -23.25
C PRO A 115 8.44 -13.36 -23.81
N THR A 116 8.24 -14.37 -22.95
CA THR A 116 8.16 -15.76 -23.40
C THR A 116 7.05 -15.93 -24.43
N TYR A 117 7.26 -16.75 -25.45
CA TYR A 117 6.24 -17.04 -26.44
C TYR A 117 5.35 -18.20 -25.98
N THR A 118 4.04 -17.96 -25.90
CA THR A 118 3.07 -19.02 -25.66
C THR A 118 2.60 -19.58 -27.01
N GLY A 119 2.93 -20.83 -27.29
CA GLY A 119 2.50 -21.56 -28.49
C GLY A 119 0.99 -21.49 -28.68
N GLY A 120 0.57 -21.26 -29.91
CA GLY A 120 -0.82 -20.96 -30.28
C GLY A 120 -1.12 -19.47 -30.40
N ASN A 121 -0.30 -18.59 -29.81
CA ASN A 121 -0.37 -17.16 -30.10
C ASN A 121 0.17 -16.86 -31.50
N PRO A 122 -0.27 -15.75 -32.12
CA PRO A 122 0.27 -15.34 -33.40
C PRO A 122 1.78 -15.09 -33.33
N LEU A 123 2.51 -15.56 -34.34
CA LEU A 123 3.95 -15.41 -34.48
C LEU A 123 4.32 -15.02 -35.92
N PHE A 124 5.11 -13.97 -36.07
CA PHE A 124 5.57 -13.48 -37.36
C PHE A 124 7.09 -13.27 -37.31
N LEU A 125 7.79 -13.58 -38.41
CA LEU A 125 9.18 -13.15 -38.62
C LEU A 125 9.17 -11.83 -39.37
N GLY A 126 9.57 -10.75 -38.73
CA GLY A 126 9.85 -9.48 -39.38
C GLY A 126 11.32 -9.37 -39.77
N THR A 127 11.61 -8.99 -41.00
CA THR A 127 12.97 -8.82 -41.53
C THR A 127 13.13 -7.44 -42.16
N GLN A 128 14.33 -6.88 -42.07
CA GLN A 128 14.66 -5.57 -42.62
C GLN A 128 16.17 -5.45 -42.90
N GLN A 129 16.56 -4.62 -43.88
CA GLN A 129 17.90 -4.06 -43.98
C GLN A 129 17.91 -2.66 -43.35
N THR A 130 18.86 -2.35 -42.47
CA THR A 130 18.82 -1.08 -41.73
C THR A 130 19.16 0.15 -42.57
N PHE A 131 19.80 -0.01 -43.73
CA PHE A 131 20.23 1.11 -44.57
C PHE A 131 19.24 1.41 -45.70
N ALA A 132 18.90 2.68 -45.92
CA ALA A 132 17.94 3.06 -46.95
C ALA A 132 18.49 2.76 -48.36
N GLY A 133 17.72 2.02 -49.17
CA GLY A 133 18.11 1.64 -50.53
C GLY A 133 18.82 0.28 -50.64
N SER A 134 19.19 -0.32 -49.51
CA SER A 134 19.74 -1.68 -49.46
C SER A 134 18.64 -2.74 -49.61
N ASP A 135 18.97 -3.85 -50.27
CA ASP A 135 18.13 -5.05 -50.40
C ASP A 135 18.98 -6.31 -50.43
N ALA A 136 18.52 -7.39 -49.79
CA ALA A 136 19.20 -8.67 -49.74
C ALA A 136 18.20 -9.83 -49.84
N PHE A 137 18.67 -10.99 -50.28
CA PHE A 137 17.89 -12.22 -50.35
C PHE A 137 18.25 -13.15 -49.19
N TRP A 138 17.25 -13.53 -48.40
CA TRP A 138 17.41 -14.46 -47.29
C TRP A 138 16.83 -15.82 -47.67
N SER A 139 17.61 -16.88 -47.58
CA SER A 139 17.20 -18.24 -47.92
C SER A 139 17.59 -19.23 -46.82
N ASN A 140 17.13 -20.48 -46.92
CA ASN A 140 17.42 -21.53 -45.95
C ASN A 140 17.16 -21.11 -44.49
N ILE A 141 16.10 -20.32 -44.29
CA ILE A 141 15.74 -19.78 -42.98
C ILE A 141 15.17 -20.90 -42.12
N SER A 142 15.83 -21.19 -41.01
CA SER A 142 15.37 -22.14 -40.00
C SER A 142 15.25 -21.45 -38.66
N ILE A 143 14.14 -21.64 -37.95
CA ILE A 143 13.90 -21.14 -36.60
C ILE A 143 13.60 -22.35 -35.71
N SER A 144 14.32 -22.52 -34.60
CA SER A 144 14.03 -23.52 -33.58
C SER A 144 13.57 -22.85 -32.31
N LEU A 145 12.32 -23.04 -31.90
CA LEU A 145 11.79 -22.59 -30.61
C LEU A 145 11.97 -23.70 -29.58
N THR A 146 12.52 -23.39 -28.41
CA THR A 146 12.71 -24.39 -27.35
C THR A 146 12.25 -23.89 -25.98
N THR A 147 11.99 -24.85 -25.09
CA THR A 147 11.61 -24.62 -23.69
C THR A 147 12.83 -24.77 -22.75
N GLY A 148 12.80 -24.11 -21.60
CA GLY A 148 13.80 -24.23 -20.53
C GLY A 148 14.70 -22.99 -20.33
N ALA A 149 15.50 -22.98 -19.26
CA ALA A 149 16.44 -21.89 -18.96
C ALA A 149 17.58 -21.86 -19.97
N ILE A 150 17.98 -20.67 -20.44
CA ILE A 150 19.13 -20.53 -21.35
C ILE A 150 20.35 -21.02 -20.61
N ALA A 151 21.04 -21.99 -21.20
CA ALA A 151 22.28 -22.45 -20.60
C ALA A 151 23.26 -21.27 -20.69
N PRO A 152 23.86 -20.84 -19.58
CA PRO A 152 24.91 -19.85 -19.64
C PRO A 152 26.02 -20.34 -20.57
N PRO A 153 26.71 -19.44 -21.29
CA PRO A 153 27.88 -19.80 -22.07
C PRO A 153 28.89 -20.53 -21.22
N ALA A 154 29.71 -21.36 -21.87
CA ALA A 154 30.86 -21.95 -21.21
C ALA A 154 31.74 -20.80 -20.68
N PHE A 155 31.98 -20.79 -19.37
CA PHE A 155 32.81 -19.78 -18.72
C PHE A 155 34.21 -20.32 -18.53
N THR A 156 35.20 -19.48 -18.79
CA THR A 156 36.62 -19.77 -18.58
C THR A 156 37.09 -19.32 -17.20
N MET A 157 36.32 -18.44 -16.55
CA MET A 157 36.59 -17.90 -15.22
C MET A 157 35.42 -18.15 -14.28
N SER A 158 35.69 -18.35 -12.98
CA SER A 158 34.64 -18.45 -11.96
C SER A 158 35.13 -17.93 -10.62
N GLN A 159 34.27 -17.21 -9.91
CA GLN A 159 34.51 -16.72 -8.56
C GLN A 159 33.25 -16.87 -7.70
N THR A 160 33.39 -17.51 -6.55
CA THR A 160 32.38 -17.38 -5.48
C THR A 160 32.78 -16.21 -4.61
N VAL A 161 31.93 -15.19 -4.51
CA VAL A 161 32.20 -14.05 -3.64
C VAL A 161 31.69 -14.33 -2.24
N ALA A 162 32.42 -13.91 -1.22
CA ALA A 162 31.95 -13.90 0.16
C ALA A 162 31.82 -12.46 0.62
N PHE A 163 30.76 -12.15 1.37
CA PHE A 163 30.69 -10.90 2.11
C PHE A 163 31.37 -11.13 3.46
N PRO A 164 32.36 -10.31 3.83
CA PRO A 164 32.97 -10.47 5.14
C PRO A 164 31.93 -10.22 6.23
N GLY A 165 32.12 -10.86 7.39
CA GLY A 165 31.40 -10.45 8.60
C GLY A 165 31.90 -9.09 9.08
N LEU A 166 31.21 -8.50 10.06
CA LEU A 166 31.46 -7.16 10.62
C LEU A 166 32.92 -6.86 11.06
N ALA A 167 33.79 -7.87 11.15
CA ALA A 167 35.19 -7.73 11.58
C ALA A 167 36.18 -7.39 10.43
N GLN A 168 35.77 -7.55 9.18
CA GLN A 168 36.58 -7.21 8.00
C GLN A 168 35.73 -6.30 7.09
N PRO A 169 36.17 -5.09 6.75
CA PRO A 169 35.31 -4.12 6.07
C PRO A 169 34.99 -4.52 4.62
N TYR A 170 35.92 -5.22 3.94
CA TYR A 170 35.73 -5.72 2.58
C TYR A 170 36.68 -6.87 2.25
N ASN A 171 36.30 -7.72 1.29
CA ASN A 171 37.14 -8.68 0.60
C ASN A 171 37.46 -8.15 -0.80
N ASN A 172 38.70 -8.36 -1.26
CA ASN A 172 39.13 -8.09 -2.62
C ASN A 172 39.48 -9.40 -3.31
N TYR A 173 38.96 -9.60 -4.51
CA TYR A 173 39.31 -10.70 -5.40
C TYR A 173 39.84 -10.11 -6.70
N THR A 174 40.92 -10.67 -7.23
CA THR A 174 41.36 -10.37 -8.60
C THR A 174 41.41 -11.68 -9.36
N VAL A 175 40.60 -11.78 -10.41
CA VAL A 175 40.60 -12.92 -11.32
C VAL A 175 41.31 -12.50 -12.59
N SER A 176 42.31 -13.27 -13.01
CA SER A 176 43.07 -13.02 -14.23
C SER A 176 42.65 -14.00 -15.32
N GLY A 177 42.61 -13.54 -16.55
CA GLY A 177 42.39 -14.35 -17.74
C GLY A 177 43.00 -13.70 -18.98
N ASP A 178 42.87 -14.35 -20.12
CA ASP A 178 43.24 -13.76 -21.41
C ASP A 178 41.95 -13.37 -22.14
N LEU A 179 41.93 -12.16 -22.69
CA LEU A 179 40.92 -11.77 -23.67
C LEU A 179 41.52 -11.99 -25.06
N ALA A 180 40.98 -12.93 -25.84
CA ALA A 180 41.42 -13.11 -27.22
C ALA A 180 40.72 -12.10 -28.13
N ALA A 181 41.38 -11.71 -29.23
CA ALA A 181 40.78 -10.84 -30.24
C ALA A 181 39.46 -11.43 -30.76
N ASN A 182 38.44 -10.59 -30.91
CA ASN A 182 37.09 -10.98 -31.36
C ASN A 182 36.38 -12.02 -30.47
N THR A 183 36.70 -12.05 -29.17
CA THR A 183 36.05 -12.97 -28.24
C THR A 183 35.42 -12.25 -27.06
N VAL A 184 34.42 -12.91 -26.48
CA VAL A 184 33.86 -12.54 -25.19
C VAL A 184 34.40 -13.52 -24.15
N THR A 185 35.00 -13.00 -23.09
CA THR A 185 35.41 -13.81 -21.95
C THR A 185 34.26 -13.87 -20.96
N TRP A 186 33.88 -15.10 -20.57
CA TRP A 186 32.77 -15.35 -19.66
C TRP A 186 33.26 -15.73 -18.27
N MET A 187 32.68 -15.09 -17.26
CA MET A 187 32.95 -15.35 -15.85
C MET A 187 31.66 -15.65 -15.10
N LYS A 188 31.65 -16.71 -14.29
CA LYS A 188 30.56 -17.00 -13.36
C LYS A 188 30.84 -16.38 -11.99
N ILE A 189 29.89 -15.59 -11.46
CA ILE A 189 29.92 -15.05 -10.10
C ILE A 189 28.78 -15.67 -9.28
N THR A 190 29.09 -16.28 -8.15
CA THR A 190 28.05 -16.79 -7.23
C THR A 190 27.88 -15.83 -6.06
N VAL A 191 26.72 -15.18 -5.97
CA VAL A 191 26.32 -14.24 -4.93
C VAL A 191 25.66 -15.00 -3.77
N PRO A 192 26.17 -14.88 -2.53
CA PRO A 192 25.59 -15.50 -1.34
C PRO A 192 24.11 -15.19 -1.10
N SER A 193 23.47 -16.03 -0.28
CA SER A 193 22.10 -15.81 0.19
C SER A 193 21.92 -14.41 0.78
N GLY A 194 20.83 -13.74 0.40
CA GLY A 194 20.53 -12.35 0.75
C GLY A 194 20.91 -11.33 -0.33
N GLY A 195 21.73 -11.69 -1.32
CA GLY A 195 22.09 -10.79 -2.41
C GLY A 195 22.95 -9.60 -1.96
N VAL A 196 23.10 -8.63 -2.86
CA VAL A 196 23.67 -7.31 -2.63
C VAL A 196 22.54 -6.30 -2.67
N THR A 197 22.11 -5.87 -1.49
CA THR A 197 21.02 -4.91 -1.35
C THR A 197 21.42 -3.88 -0.29
N VAL A 198 20.96 -2.64 -0.47
CA VAL A 198 21.14 -1.55 0.52
C VAL A 198 20.69 -1.99 1.94
N PRO A 199 19.56 -2.69 2.12
CA PRO A 199 19.09 -3.09 3.46
C PRO A 199 20.01 -4.09 4.17
N ASN A 200 20.74 -4.91 3.41
CA ASN A 200 21.71 -5.84 3.98
C ASN A 200 23.05 -5.16 4.30
N GLY A 201 23.18 -3.86 4.01
CA GLY A 201 24.41 -3.10 4.10
C GLY A 201 25.53 -3.75 3.28
N ARG A 202 25.22 -4.48 2.21
CA ARG A 202 26.23 -5.16 1.39
C ARG A 202 26.46 -4.39 0.11
N PHE A 203 27.71 -4.37 -0.33
CA PHE A 203 28.07 -3.85 -1.65
C PHE A 203 28.94 -4.84 -2.41
N LEU A 204 28.89 -4.74 -3.74
CA LEU A 204 29.73 -5.48 -4.67
C LEU A 204 30.15 -4.54 -5.81
N ASP A 205 31.44 -4.30 -5.94
CA ASP A 205 32.02 -3.53 -7.02
C ASP A 205 32.84 -4.45 -7.91
N ILE A 206 32.73 -4.27 -9.22
CA ILE A 206 33.48 -4.98 -10.25
C ILE A 206 34.15 -3.91 -11.10
N ASN A 207 35.46 -3.99 -11.31
CA ASN A 207 36.14 -3.11 -12.27
C ASN A 207 37.22 -3.86 -13.01
N LEU A 208 37.55 -3.35 -14.19
CA LEU A 208 38.60 -3.92 -15.05
C LEU A 208 39.97 -3.27 -14.86
N GLU A 209 40.21 -2.63 -13.72
CA GLU A 209 41.46 -1.91 -13.44
C GLU A 209 42.70 -2.81 -13.55
N ASN A 210 43.79 -2.24 -14.09
CA ASN A 210 45.03 -2.96 -14.43
C ASN A 210 44.89 -4.01 -15.55
N THR A 211 43.78 -4.02 -16.26
CA THR A 211 43.64 -4.77 -17.52
C THR A 211 44.49 -4.11 -18.61
N ALA A 212 45.22 -4.93 -19.38
CA ALA A 212 46.07 -4.47 -20.48
C ALA A 212 45.50 -4.99 -21.81
N ILE A 213 44.40 -4.37 -22.25
CA ILE A 213 43.73 -4.63 -23.54
C ILE A 213 44.30 -3.62 -24.55
N ALA A 214 45.04 -4.06 -25.57
CA ALA A 214 45.71 -3.17 -26.54
C ALA A 214 44.90 -3.03 -27.84
N PRO A 215 44.79 -1.86 -28.48
CA PRO A 215 45.71 -0.74 -28.34
C PRO A 215 45.30 0.28 -27.27
N ASP A 216 44.00 0.45 -27.00
CA ASP A 216 43.51 1.64 -26.29
C ASP A 216 42.98 1.38 -24.87
N GLY A 217 42.92 0.12 -24.45
CA GLY A 217 42.41 -0.26 -23.13
C GLY A 217 40.89 -0.25 -23.01
N ASP A 218 40.18 0.03 -24.10
CA ASP A 218 38.72 0.15 -24.13
C ASP A 218 38.05 -1.21 -23.91
N SER A 219 37.17 -1.27 -22.91
CA SER A 219 36.55 -2.50 -22.44
C SER A 219 35.09 -2.30 -22.09
N PHE A 220 34.31 -3.36 -22.24
CA PHE A 220 32.89 -3.40 -21.94
C PHE A 220 32.53 -4.59 -21.06
N ILE A 221 31.64 -4.38 -20.10
CA ILE A 221 31.14 -5.45 -19.21
C ILE A 221 29.61 -5.52 -19.17
N ILE A 222 29.09 -6.74 -19.13
CA ILE A 222 27.66 -7.00 -18.92
C ILE A 222 27.49 -8.06 -17.83
N MET A 223 26.66 -7.75 -16.84
CA MET A 223 26.18 -8.70 -15.86
C MET A 223 24.85 -9.31 -16.31
N TYR A 224 24.76 -10.63 -16.29
CA TYR A 224 23.56 -11.39 -16.58
C TYR A 224 23.08 -12.18 -15.34
N GLY A 225 21.76 -12.30 -15.20
CA GLY A 225 21.12 -13.24 -14.29
C GLY A 225 21.21 -14.68 -14.77
N PRO A 226 20.78 -15.65 -13.95
CA PRO A 226 20.85 -17.08 -14.30
C PRO A 226 19.89 -17.47 -15.44
N ASP A 227 18.93 -16.61 -15.75
CA ASP A 227 18.01 -16.74 -16.88
C ASP A 227 18.52 -16.07 -18.17
N GLY A 228 19.68 -15.42 -18.12
CA GLY A 228 20.25 -14.66 -19.23
C GLY A 228 19.64 -13.27 -19.41
N ALA A 229 18.83 -12.77 -18.45
CA ALA A 229 18.43 -11.37 -18.43
C ALA A 229 19.63 -10.49 -18.08
N ILE A 230 19.77 -9.34 -18.73
CA ILE A 230 20.77 -8.33 -18.36
C ILE A 230 20.37 -7.74 -17.01
N ILE A 231 21.30 -7.75 -16.06
CA ILE A 231 21.19 -7.09 -14.76
C ILE A 231 21.71 -5.65 -14.88
N ALA A 232 22.94 -5.51 -15.37
CA ALA A 232 23.61 -4.23 -15.58
C ALA A 232 24.65 -4.36 -16.70
N SER A 233 25.07 -3.25 -17.26
CA SER A 233 26.16 -3.17 -18.24
C SER A 233 26.84 -1.83 -18.12
N ASP A 234 28.12 -1.80 -18.40
CA ASP A 234 28.89 -0.58 -18.33
C ASP A 234 29.93 -0.49 -19.43
N ASP A 235 30.15 0.76 -19.84
CA ASP A 235 31.19 1.23 -20.73
C ASP A 235 31.82 2.50 -20.13
N ASP A 236 33.13 2.51 -19.95
CA ASP A 236 33.90 3.66 -19.48
C ASP A 236 33.65 4.18 -18.04
N ASP A 237 32.99 3.45 -17.13
CA ASP A 237 32.87 3.92 -15.74
C ASP A 237 34.14 3.70 -14.88
N GLY A 238 35.13 2.98 -15.37
CA GLY A 238 36.46 2.76 -14.77
C GLY A 238 37.52 3.78 -15.22
N SER A 239 38.79 3.56 -14.88
CA SER A 239 39.88 4.46 -15.30
C SER A 239 40.12 4.41 -16.81
N GLY A 240 40.26 5.59 -17.44
CA GLY A 240 40.42 5.69 -18.88
C GLY A 240 39.15 5.24 -19.62
N PHE A 241 39.27 4.16 -20.39
CA PHE A 241 38.18 3.51 -21.13
C PHE A 241 37.84 2.13 -20.56
N LEU A 242 38.17 1.91 -19.29
CA LEU A 242 37.86 0.64 -18.61
C LEU A 242 36.44 0.69 -18.09
N SER A 243 35.74 -0.45 -18.04
CA SER A 243 34.41 -0.50 -17.44
C SER A 243 34.42 -0.91 -15.96
N ALA A 244 33.40 -0.45 -15.23
CA ALA A 244 33.14 -0.74 -13.83
C ALA A 244 31.63 -0.84 -13.53
N LEU A 245 31.24 -1.84 -12.72
CA LEU A 245 29.90 -1.98 -12.14
C LEU A 245 29.97 -1.81 -10.62
N SER A 246 28.97 -1.19 -10.02
CA SER A 246 28.82 -0.99 -8.58
C SER A 246 27.39 -1.30 -8.13
N PHE A 247 27.25 -2.31 -7.26
CA PHE A 247 25.99 -2.74 -6.66
C PHE A 247 25.98 -2.50 -5.16
N GLY A 248 24.78 -2.28 -4.60
CA GLY A 248 24.62 -2.05 -3.17
C GLY A 248 25.10 -0.65 -2.79
N GLY A 249 24.14 0.27 -2.73
CA GLY A 249 24.38 1.67 -2.40
C GLY A 249 24.78 1.87 -0.95
N SER A 250 25.74 2.78 -0.75
CA SER A 250 26.06 3.38 0.53
C SER A 250 25.79 4.87 0.45
N SER A 251 25.31 5.47 1.54
CA SER A 251 25.21 6.93 1.69
C SER A 251 26.58 7.63 1.59
N THR A 252 27.67 6.85 1.67
CA THR A 252 29.05 7.27 1.42
C THR A 252 29.60 6.53 0.21
N PRO A 253 29.61 7.14 -0.99
CA PRO A 253 30.24 6.56 -2.18
C PRO A 253 31.67 6.10 -1.88
N ARG A 254 32.02 4.91 -2.34
CA ARG A 254 33.39 4.41 -2.26
C ARG A 254 34.20 5.11 -3.35
N ALA A 255 35.44 5.48 -3.03
CA ALA A 255 36.26 6.29 -3.93
C ALA A 255 36.42 5.60 -5.29
N ALA A 256 36.37 6.39 -6.37
CA ALA A 256 36.69 5.90 -7.70
C ALA A 256 38.13 5.34 -7.73
N VAL A 257 38.35 4.31 -8.55
CA VAL A 257 39.71 3.92 -8.92
C VAL A 257 40.18 4.83 -10.05
N GLY A 258 41.37 5.41 -9.90
CA GLY A 258 41.98 6.30 -10.89
C GLY A 258 41.08 7.45 -11.36
N SER A 259 40.75 7.46 -12.66
CA SER A 259 39.90 8.48 -13.29
C SER A 259 38.44 8.06 -13.46
N GLY A 260 38.07 6.88 -12.97
CA GLY A 260 36.72 6.35 -13.09
C GLY A 260 35.70 7.08 -12.22
N VAL A 261 34.49 6.55 -12.22
CA VAL A 261 33.36 7.07 -11.44
C VAL A 261 33.30 6.37 -10.08
N ALA A 262 32.87 7.08 -9.04
CA ALA A 262 32.83 6.58 -7.65
C ALA A 262 31.86 5.41 -7.46
N SER A 263 32.30 4.32 -6.82
CA SER A 263 31.47 3.13 -6.58
C SER A 263 30.41 3.39 -5.50
N ASP A 264 29.19 3.70 -5.94
CA ASP A 264 28.07 4.19 -5.14
C ASP A 264 26.82 3.31 -5.21
N GLY A 265 26.92 2.13 -5.84
CA GLY A 265 25.78 1.23 -6.05
C GLY A 265 24.87 1.62 -7.21
N ARG A 266 25.33 2.46 -8.16
CA ARG A 266 24.55 2.95 -9.31
C ARG A 266 23.90 1.87 -10.17
N ASP A 267 24.44 0.67 -10.20
CA ASP A 267 23.90 -0.47 -10.96
C ASP A 267 22.79 -1.22 -10.20
N GLY A 268 22.40 -0.68 -9.04
CA GLY A 268 21.24 -1.10 -8.29
C GLY A 268 21.50 -2.30 -7.37
N ILE A 269 20.52 -3.20 -7.35
CA ILE A 269 20.52 -4.40 -6.51
C ILE A 269 20.99 -5.61 -7.30
N LEU A 270 21.79 -6.47 -6.66
CA LEU A 270 22.20 -7.75 -7.23
C LEU A 270 21.51 -8.89 -6.48
N PRO A 271 20.59 -9.65 -7.10
CA PRO A 271 19.95 -10.79 -6.44
C PRO A 271 20.95 -11.86 -5.97
N ALA A 272 20.56 -12.67 -4.99
CA ALA A 272 21.31 -13.86 -4.62
C ALA A 272 21.30 -14.90 -5.75
N GLY A 273 22.34 -15.73 -5.83
CA GLY A 273 22.44 -16.82 -6.79
C GLY A 273 23.58 -16.63 -7.79
N ASP A 274 23.50 -17.37 -8.90
CA ASP A 274 24.52 -17.33 -9.94
C ASP A 274 24.24 -16.19 -10.92
N CYS A 275 25.25 -15.37 -11.16
CA CYS A 275 25.29 -14.36 -12.20
C CYS A 275 26.45 -14.65 -13.15
N TYR A 276 26.39 -14.11 -14.37
CA TYR A 276 27.41 -14.33 -15.39
C TYR A 276 27.85 -12.99 -15.97
N LEU A 277 29.14 -12.73 -15.91
CA LEU A 277 29.77 -11.54 -16.43
C LEU A 277 30.33 -11.85 -17.82
N ALA A 278 29.90 -11.08 -18.82
CA ALA A 278 30.48 -11.06 -20.16
C ALA A 278 31.44 -9.88 -20.26
N ILE A 279 32.65 -10.12 -20.76
CA ILE A 279 33.68 -9.10 -20.89
C ILE A 279 34.22 -9.11 -22.32
N ALA A 280 34.28 -7.94 -22.94
CA ALA A 280 34.81 -7.74 -24.29
C ALA A 280 35.69 -6.50 -24.33
N GLY A 281 36.59 -6.45 -25.32
CA GLY A 281 37.30 -5.23 -25.67
C GLY A 281 36.49 -4.50 -26.74
N LEU A 282 36.42 -3.17 -26.63
CA LEU A 282 35.85 -2.33 -27.67
C LEU A 282 36.97 -1.72 -28.52
N GLY A 283 36.62 -1.42 -29.76
CA GLY A 283 37.46 -0.60 -30.63
C GLY A 283 36.90 0.82 -30.65
N ASP A 284 37.78 1.75 -30.99
CA ASP A 284 37.65 3.20 -30.96
C ASP A 284 36.56 3.81 -31.88
N ASP A 285 35.76 2.98 -32.57
CA ASP A 285 34.67 3.41 -33.45
C ASP A 285 33.27 3.15 -32.86
N PHE A 286 32.87 4.03 -31.95
CA PHE A 286 31.49 4.11 -31.43
C PHE A 286 30.48 4.67 -32.46
N THR A 287 30.90 5.12 -33.64
CA THR A 287 29.97 5.67 -34.64
C THR A 287 29.19 4.58 -35.37
N SER A 288 29.62 3.33 -35.22
CA SER A 288 28.95 2.15 -35.73
C SER A 288 27.83 1.69 -34.78
N PRO A 289 26.56 1.66 -35.21
CA PRO A 289 25.42 1.19 -34.39
C PRO A 289 25.41 -0.33 -34.11
N LEU A 290 26.58 -1.00 -34.17
CA LEU A 290 26.74 -2.46 -34.17
C LEU A 290 26.99 -3.08 -32.80
N THR A 291 27.31 -2.33 -31.76
CA THR A 291 27.28 -2.82 -30.37
C THR A 291 25.86 -2.72 -29.82
N ARG A 292 24.97 -3.58 -30.34
CA ARG A 292 23.65 -3.78 -29.76
C ARG A 292 23.70 -5.00 -28.83
N PHE A 293 23.36 -4.77 -27.58
CA PHE A 293 23.38 -5.77 -26.53
C PHE A 293 22.02 -6.46 -26.42
N TYR A 294 22.03 -7.79 -26.35
CA TYR A 294 20.80 -8.58 -26.33
C TYR A 294 20.72 -9.49 -25.11
N ARG A 295 19.48 -9.76 -24.71
CA ARG A 295 19.16 -10.73 -23.66
C ARG A 295 19.46 -12.15 -24.13
N GLY A 296 19.71 -13.04 -23.18
CA GLY A 296 19.99 -14.46 -23.43
C GLY A 296 21.46 -14.79 -23.69
N PHE A 297 22.37 -14.07 -23.04
CA PHE A 297 23.83 -14.25 -23.19
C PHE A 297 24.39 -14.07 -24.61
N ASN A 298 23.72 -13.29 -25.47
CA ASN A 298 24.25 -12.93 -26.78
C ASN A 298 25.04 -11.63 -26.68
N VAL A 299 26.34 -11.79 -26.53
CA VAL A 299 27.31 -10.69 -26.59
C VAL A 299 28.24 -10.95 -27.75
N PHE A 300 28.51 -9.91 -28.54
CA PHE A 300 29.43 -9.95 -29.66
C PHE A 300 30.44 -8.81 -29.50
N SER A 301 31.72 -9.09 -29.68
CA SER A 301 32.72 -8.03 -29.91
C SER A 301 32.71 -7.74 -31.42
N GLY A 302 31.94 -6.73 -31.82
CA GLY A 302 31.56 -6.52 -33.22
C GLY A 302 32.44 -5.56 -34.03
N SER A 303 33.63 -5.16 -33.56
CA SER A 303 34.46 -4.22 -34.32
C SER A 303 35.00 -4.89 -35.60
N PRO A 304 34.64 -4.42 -36.81
CA PRO A 304 35.17 -4.97 -38.06
C PRO A 304 36.67 -4.71 -38.23
N ASP A 305 37.22 -3.73 -37.52
CA ASP A 305 38.64 -3.37 -37.50
C ASP A 305 39.46 -4.19 -36.48
N ALA A 306 38.85 -5.24 -35.91
CA ALA A 306 39.42 -6.06 -34.85
C ALA A 306 40.56 -7.00 -35.28
N THR A 307 41.68 -6.38 -35.61
CA THR A 307 43.01 -6.83 -35.16
C THR A 307 43.23 -6.60 -33.64
N ALA A 308 42.18 -6.19 -32.93
CA ALA A 308 42.16 -5.46 -31.68
C ALA A 308 41.24 -6.22 -30.69
N ASN A 309 41.54 -6.64 -29.46
CA ASN A 309 42.57 -6.24 -28.53
C ASN A 309 43.00 -7.43 -27.63
N PRO A 310 43.93 -8.30 -28.06
CA PRO A 310 44.36 -9.40 -27.20
C PRO A 310 45.13 -8.85 -25.99
N GLY A 311 44.82 -9.34 -24.79
CA GLY A 311 45.38 -8.74 -23.58
C GLY A 311 45.20 -9.56 -22.31
N ASP A 312 45.98 -9.18 -21.29
CA ASP A 312 45.83 -9.68 -19.92
C ASP A 312 44.61 -9.00 -19.30
N LEU A 313 43.55 -9.78 -19.05
CA LEU A 313 42.30 -9.36 -18.45
C LEU A 313 42.38 -9.49 -16.93
N LYS A 314 42.11 -8.40 -16.21
CA LYS A 314 41.99 -8.37 -14.75
C LYS A 314 40.57 -7.98 -14.35
N VAL A 315 39.86 -8.89 -13.69
CA VAL A 315 38.56 -8.61 -13.07
C VAL A 315 38.76 -8.44 -11.58
N ASN A 316 38.69 -7.20 -11.09
CA ASN A 316 38.76 -6.91 -9.66
C ASN A 316 37.34 -6.86 -9.10
N ILE A 317 37.09 -7.67 -8.09
CA ILE A 317 35.81 -7.74 -7.40
C ILE A 317 36.05 -7.35 -5.94
N GLN A 318 35.41 -6.28 -5.50
CA GLN A 318 35.40 -5.86 -4.11
C GLN A 318 34.02 -6.13 -3.53
N THR A 319 33.95 -6.86 -2.42
CA THR A 319 32.70 -7.03 -1.67
C THR A 319 32.89 -6.53 -0.26
N GLY A 320 31.86 -5.96 0.33
CA GLY A 320 31.95 -5.58 1.73
C GLY A 320 30.59 -5.42 2.36
N THR A 321 30.64 -5.14 3.66
CA THR A 321 29.49 -4.58 4.34
C THR A 321 29.78 -3.11 4.57
N VAL A 322 28.98 -2.22 3.99
CA VAL A 322 28.84 -0.89 4.57
C VAL A 322 28.33 -1.13 5.98
N ASN A 323 29.00 -0.58 6.98
CA ASN A 323 28.43 -0.59 8.33
C ASN A 323 27.03 0.01 8.18
N ALA A 324 25.98 -0.80 8.37
CA ALA A 324 24.66 -0.26 8.63
C ALA A 324 24.87 0.86 9.64
N PRO A 325 24.33 2.08 9.41
CA PRO A 325 24.65 3.27 10.18
C PRO A 325 24.76 2.88 11.64
N THR A 326 25.97 3.00 12.20
CA THR A 326 26.32 2.49 13.54
C THR A 326 25.24 2.93 14.53
N GLY A 327 24.30 2.04 14.87
CA GLY A 327 23.06 2.36 15.60
C GLY A 327 21.76 1.78 15.04
N CYS A 328 21.71 1.29 13.80
CA CYS A 328 20.52 0.64 13.27
C CYS A 328 20.55 -0.89 13.47
N THR A 329 19.98 -1.36 14.58
CA THR A 329 19.58 -2.77 14.78
C THR A 329 18.13 -3.02 14.34
N GLY A 330 17.59 -2.15 13.49
CA GLY A 330 16.19 -2.14 13.06
C GLY A 330 15.92 -3.04 11.86
N GLN A 331 14.65 -3.14 11.48
CA GLN A 331 14.23 -3.77 10.24
C GLN A 331 14.55 -2.81 9.08
N GLY A 332 15.38 -3.24 8.12
CA GLY A 332 15.69 -2.44 6.93
C GLY A 332 14.46 -2.34 6.01
N GLU A 333 14.27 -1.19 5.37
CA GLU A 333 13.26 -1.04 4.32
C GLU A 333 13.55 -1.91 3.09
N THR A 334 12.57 -2.16 2.23
CA THR A 334 12.79 -2.88 0.98
C THR A 334 12.04 -2.20 -0.16
N GLU A 335 12.80 -1.75 -1.15
CA GLU A 335 12.23 -1.13 -2.35
C GLU A 335 11.57 -2.15 -3.30
N PRO A 336 10.53 -1.76 -4.06
CA PRO A 336 9.92 -0.41 -4.08
C PRO A 336 8.92 -0.21 -2.94
N ASN A 337 8.95 0.95 -2.30
CA ASN A 337 7.92 1.42 -1.35
C ASN A 337 7.40 2.83 -1.68
N ASP A 338 7.56 3.22 -2.94
CA ASP A 338 7.31 4.53 -3.55
C ASP A 338 5.91 5.15 -3.33
N THR A 339 4.90 4.32 -3.02
CA THR A 339 3.49 4.71 -2.93
C THR A 339 2.79 4.03 -1.76
N LYS A 340 1.67 4.63 -1.29
CA LYS A 340 0.82 4.04 -0.25
C LYS A 340 0.36 2.61 -0.58
N ALA A 341 0.13 2.30 -1.85
CA ALA A 341 -0.26 0.96 -2.31
C ALA A 341 0.89 -0.06 -2.30
N GLN A 342 2.14 0.42 -2.39
CA GLN A 342 3.37 -0.39 -2.36
C GLN A 342 4.02 -0.41 -0.98
N ALA A 343 3.40 0.21 0.03
CA ALA A 343 3.99 0.36 1.35
C ALA A 343 4.42 -0.99 1.96
N ASN A 344 5.63 -1.06 2.47
CA ASN A 344 6.11 -2.26 3.16
C ASN A 344 5.39 -2.42 4.50
N LEU A 345 4.96 -3.64 4.83
CA LEU A 345 4.36 -3.94 6.14
C LEU A 345 5.44 -4.21 7.19
N PHE A 346 5.45 -3.40 8.25
CA PHE A 346 6.32 -3.56 9.41
C PHE A 346 5.50 -3.92 10.65
N THR A 347 5.72 -5.09 11.24
CA THR A 347 5.16 -5.42 12.55
C THR A 347 6.15 -5.03 13.64
N MET A 348 5.74 -4.08 14.48
CA MET A 348 6.63 -3.38 15.42
C MET A 348 6.23 -3.66 16.87
N ASN A 349 7.21 -4.04 17.68
CA ASN A 349 7.15 -4.02 19.14
C ASN A 349 7.79 -2.73 19.67
N ASN A 350 7.48 -2.38 20.92
CA ASN A 350 8.06 -1.21 21.57
C ASN A 350 9.61 -1.27 21.56
N GLY A 351 10.26 -0.26 20.98
CA GLY A 351 11.71 -0.18 20.81
C GLY A 351 12.23 -0.64 19.44
N ASP A 352 11.40 -1.30 18.62
CA ASP A 352 11.76 -1.64 17.24
C ASP A 352 11.97 -0.36 16.42
N ALA A 353 12.78 -0.45 15.36
CA ALA A 353 13.01 0.66 14.47
C ALA A 353 13.00 0.24 13.00
N ILE A 354 12.57 1.16 12.13
CA ILE A 354 12.74 1.08 10.68
C ILE A 354 13.89 2.00 10.31
N CYS A 355 14.78 1.55 9.44
CA CYS A 355 15.85 2.38 8.91
C CYS A 355 15.84 2.38 7.39
N GLY A 356 16.17 3.52 6.81
CA GLY A 356 16.09 3.73 5.38
C GLY A 356 16.88 4.94 4.91
N VAL A 357 16.86 5.16 3.61
CA VAL A 357 17.47 6.33 2.95
C VAL A 357 16.49 6.85 1.90
N SER A 358 15.86 7.99 2.18
CA SER A 358 14.98 8.65 1.23
C SER A 358 15.67 9.89 0.69
N THR A 359 15.90 9.94 -0.63
CA THR A 359 16.25 11.20 -1.32
C THR A 359 15.05 11.84 -2.00
N GLY A 360 13.91 11.15 -2.00
CA GLY A 360 12.81 11.48 -2.86
C GLY A 360 11.82 12.47 -2.31
N THR A 361 11.33 13.31 -3.22
CA THR A 361 10.37 14.39 -2.93
C THR A 361 9.03 14.16 -3.62
N GLY A 362 8.85 13.05 -4.33
CA GLY A 362 7.71 12.85 -5.23
C GLY A 362 7.10 11.46 -5.18
N THR A 363 5.95 11.31 -5.85
CA THR A 363 5.22 10.04 -6.02
C THR A 363 5.72 9.24 -7.23
N GLY A 364 6.93 9.51 -7.72
CA GLY A 364 7.56 8.76 -8.81
C GLY A 364 8.04 7.38 -8.34
N THR A 365 8.68 6.61 -9.22
CA THR A 365 9.30 5.34 -8.84
C THR A 365 10.81 5.48 -8.68
N GLY A 366 11.41 4.58 -7.90
CA GLY A 366 12.86 4.51 -7.71
C GLY A 366 13.41 5.52 -6.69
N ALA A 367 14.72 5.72 -6.64
CA ALA A 367 15.44 6.41 -5.55
C ALA A 367 14.99 7.85 -5.22
N THR A 368 14.13 8.46 -6.04
CA THR A 368 13.57 9.82 -5.86
C THR A 368 12.10 9.82 -5.40
N SER A 369 11.56 8.66 -5.02
CA SER A 369 10.21 8.48 -4.51
C SER A 369 10.10 8.73 -3.00
N PHE A 370 8.87 8.81 -2.51
CA PHE A 370 8.60 8.78 -1.08
C PHE A 370 8.67 7.35 -0.54
N ASP A 371 9.16 7.20 0.68
CA ASP A 371 9.19 5.89 1.32
C ASP A 371 7.89 5.73 2.12
N TYR A 372 7.05 4.76 1.75
CA TYR A 372 5.83 4.43 2.47
C TYR A 372 5.96 3.15 3.29
N TYR A 373 5.47 3.24 4.52
CA TYR A 373 5.43 2.16 5.48
C TYR A 373 4.03 1.94 6.00
N LEU A 374 3.60 0.68 6.01
CA LEU A 374 2.44 0.26 6.76
C LEU A 374 2.92 -0.30 8.11
N VAL A 375 2.87 0.54 9.14
CA VAL A 375 3.31 0.18 10.49
C VAL A 375 2.15 -0.49 11.22
N GLN A 376 2.36 -1.72 11.68
CA GLN A 376 1.45 -2.48 12.53
C GLN A 376 2.02 -2.56 13.94
N GLY A 377 1.40 -1.84 14.87
CA GLY A 377 1.86 -1.74 16.26
C GLY A 377 1.49 -2.92 17.16
N VAL A 378 1.71 -2.74 18.46
CA VAL A 378 1.32 -3.68 19.52
C VAL A 378 -0.20 -3.82 19.60
N THR A 379 -0.70 -5.04 19.83
CA THR A 379 -2.15 -5.27 20.04
C THR A 379 -2.56 -4.73 21.42
N PRO A 380 -3.49 -3.75 21.51
CA PRO A 380 -4.08 -3.37 22.78
C PRO A 380 -4.88 -4.55 23.37
N ALA A 381 -4.84 -4.73 24.70
CA ALA A 381 -5.80 -5.59 25.37
C ALA A 381 -7.23 -5.04 25.22
N ALA A 382 -8.25 -5.88 25.37
CA ALA A 382 -9.65 -5.43 25.27
C ALA A 382 -9.91 -4.28 26.27
N GLY A 383 -10.46 -3.16 25.77
CA GLY A 383 -10.71 -1.95 26.56
C GLY A 383 -9.46 -1.13 26.93
N GLN A 384 -8.27 -1.52 26.47
CA GLN A 384 -7.04 -0.74 26.65
C GLN A 384 -6.91 0.33 25.56
N ILE A 385 -6.31 1.46 25.91
CA ILE A 385 -5.92 2.50 24.96
C ILE A 385 -4.39 2.54 24.93
N LEU A 386 -3.80 2.49 23.75
CA LEU A 386 -2.35 2.63 23.57
C LEU A 386 -2.06 3.92 22.82
N GLN A 387 -1.10 4.70 23.32
CA GLN A 387 -0.45 5.77 22.57
C GLN A 387 0.73 5.17 21.82
N ASN A 388 0.72 5.31 20.50
CA ASN A 388 1.75 4.83 19.60
C ASN A 388 2.50 6.02 19.02
N ARG A 389 3.82 5.93 18.94
CA ARG A 389 4.69 7.01 18.50
C ARG A 389 5.78 6.47 17.60
N ILE A 390 6.10 7.22 16.55
CA ILE A 390 7.29 7.02 15.73
C ILE A 390 8.20 8.22 15.95
N LEU A 391 9.37 7.98 16.54
CA LEU A 391 10.41 8.97 16.76
C LEU A 391 11.40 8.93 15.59
N TYR A 392 11.56 10.07 14.90
CA TYR A 392 12.52 10.22 13.82
C TYR A 392 13.87 10.70 14.35
N THR A 393 14.92 10.03 13.89
CA THR A 393 16.32 10.44 14.10
C THR A 393 17.10 10.31 12.79
N SER A 394 18.01 11.25 12.53
CA SER A 394 18.96 11.21 11.41
C SER A 394 20.15 12.08 11.75
N SER A 395 21.34 11.74 11.24
CA SER A 395 22.52 12.60 11.30
C SER A 395 22.36 13.89 10.48
N THR A 396 21.47 13.88 9.48
CA THR A 396 21.12 15.05 8.66
C THR A 396 19.59 15.16 8.63
N PRO A 397 18.96 15.80 9.64
CA PRO A 397 17.51 15.75 9.85
C PRO A 397 16.72 16.64 8.87
N THR A 398 16.83 16.34 7.59
CA THR A 398 16.21 17.04 6.46
C THR A 398 14.99 16.32 5.92
N ASN A 399 14.82 15.01 6.20
CA ASN A 399 13.60 14.32 5.83
C ASN A 399 12.40 14.84 6.62
N THR A 400 11.21 14.64 6.08
CA THR A 400 9.93 14.91 6.73
C THR A 400 9.16 13.61 6.95
N VAL A 401 8.69 13.37 8.17
CA VAL A 401 7.83 12.21 8.50
C VAL A 401 6.38 12.65 8.67
N THR A 402 5.49 11.93 7.99
CA THR A 402 4.04 12.18 8.04
C THR A 402 3.25 10.91 8.29
N LEU A 403 2.16 11.00 9.05
CA LEU A 403 1.08 10.01 9.05
C LEU A 403 0.15 10.28 7.85
N ARG A 404 -0.36 9.22 7.24
CA ARG A 404 -1.15 9.28 6.01
C ARG A 404 -2.53 8.68 6.22
N GLY A 405 -3.50 9.22 5.48
CA GLY A 405 -4.92 8.94 5.61
C GLY A 405 -5.66 9.13 4.31
N LEU A 406 -6.96 9.40 4.42
CA LEU A 406 -7.86 9.70 3.32
C LEU A 406 -8.42 11.11 3.49
N ASN A 407 -8.70 11.78 2.37
CA ASN A 407 -9.42 13.04 2.40
C ASN A 407 -10.88 12.82 2.81
N GLN A 408 -11.51 13.87 3.33
CA GLN A 408 -12.95 13.93 3.51
C GLN A 408 -13.48 15.19 2.81
N THR A 409 -14.69 15.10 2.27
CA THR A 409 -15.40 16.23 1.65
C THR A 409 -16.85 16.25 2.08
N GLY A 410 -17.52 17.40 1.98
CA GLY A 410 -18.96 17.52 2.24
C GLY A 410 -19.37 18.91 2.72
N THR A 411 -20.64 19.24 2.51
CA THR A 411 -21.33 20.41 3.11
C THR A 411 -22.41 19.99 4.11
N GLY A 412 -22.42 18.70 4.46
CA GLY A 412 -23.26 18.02 5.44
C GLY A 412 -22.42 16.90 6.04
N PRO A 413 -22.97 15.73 6.44
CA PRO A 413 -22.13 14.65 6.97
C PRO A 413 -20.95 14.39 6.03
N GLY A 414 -19.77 14.21 6.62
CA GLY A 414 -18.54 13.99 5.87
C GLY A 414 -18.67 12.78 4.93
N VAL A 415 -18.03 12.87 3.78
CA VAL A 415 -17.88 11.76 2.83
C VAL A 415 -16.40 11.46 2.71
N VAL A 416 -16.02 10.28 3.19
CA VAL A 416 -14.65 9.79 3.09
C VAL A 416 -14.31 9.50 1.62
N GLY A 417 -13.23 10.13 1.14
CA GLY A 417 -12.71 9.91 -0.20
C GLY A 417 -11.65 8.81 -0.25
N THR A 418 -10.91 8.76 -1.35
CA THR A 418 -9.84 7.77 -1.59
C THR A 418 -8.47 8.42 -1.79
N THR A 419 -8.38 9.75 -1.68
CA THR A 419 -7.14 10.48 -1.95
C THR A 419 -6.21 10.43 -0.74
N ASP A 420 -4.98 9.97 -0.95
CA ASP A 420 -3.94 9.96 0.07
C ASP A 420 -3.67 11.38 0.60
N THR A 421 -3.93 11.58 1.88
CA THR A 421 -3.88 12.89 2.53
C THR A 421 -2.97 12.84 3.75
N THR A 422 -2.23 13.93 3.99
CA THR A 422 -1.44 14.07 5.22
C THR A 422 -2.36 14.24 6.42
N LEU A 423 -2.21 13.36 7.40
CA LEU A 423 -2.93 13.39 8.67
C LEU A 423 -2.20 14.19 9.74
N GLN A 424 -0.90 13.96 9.85
CA GLN A 424 -0.05 14.58 10.85
C GLN A 424 1.36 14.69 10.28
N THR A 425 2.05 15.80 10.57
CA THR A 425 3.46 15.98 10.23
C THR A 425 4.21 16.16 11.53
N PHE A 426 5.30 15.42 11.72
CA PHE A 426 6.18 15.63 12.87
C PHE A 426 6.68 17.09 12.95
N SER A 427 7.09 17.55 14.13
CA SER A 427 7.67 18.89 14.28
C SER A 427 8.98 18.84 15.06
N ALA A 428 9.93 19.69 14.68
CA ALA A 428 11.17 19.88 15.43
C ALA A 428 10.94 20.52 16.81
N THR A 429 9.77 21.12 17.05
CA THR A 429 9.41 21.79 18.31
C THR A 429 8.73 20.88 19.32
N THR A 430 8.46 19.62 18.98
CA THR A 430 7.88 18.67 19.95
C THR A 430 8.91 18.26 21.02
N SER A 431 8.44 17.63 22.10
CA SER A 431 9.31 17.01 23.12
C SER A 431 8.93 15.54 23.32
N PRO A 432 9.78 14.56 22.93
CA PRO A 432 11.03 14.74 22.20
C PRO A 432 10.81 15.39 20.82
N ALA A 433 11.84 15.97 20.21
CA ALA A 433 11.70 16.56 18.88
C ALA A 433 11.39 15.47 17.83
N ARG A 434 10.63 15.83 16.80
CA ARG A 434 10.47 15.04 15.56
C ARG A 434 9.81 13.68 15.78
N PHE A 435 8.62 13.66 16.39
CA PHE A 435 7.77 12.47 16.37
C PHE A 435 6.44 12.70 15.68
N VAL A 436 5.87 11.59 15.18
CA VAL A 436 4.44 11.46 14.92
C VAL A 436 3.83 10.48 15.93
N GLN A 437 2.55 10.62 16.23
CA GLN A 437 1.83 9.71 17.14
C GLN A 437 0.35 9.54 16.76
N TRP A 438 -0.18 8.39 17.16
CA TRP A 438 -1.59 8.03 17.04
C TRP A 438 -2.00 7.17 18.24
N PHE A 439 -3.29 6.98 18.44
CA PHE A 439 -3.83 6.15 19.51
C PHE A 439 -4.55 4.97 18.91
N THR A 440 -4.39 3.79 19.51
CA THR A 440 -5.13 2.58 19.14
C THR A 440 -6.05 2.16 20.27
N LEU A 441 -7.26 1.74 19.91
CA LEU A 441 -8.32 1.35 20.82
C LEU A 441 -8.44 -0.17 20.87
N GLY A 442 -8.57 -0.72 22.07
CA GLY A 442 -8.78 -2.15 22.33
C GLY A 442 -10.18 -2.65 22.00
N ASN A 443 -10.85 -2.06 21.00
CA ASN A 443 -12.20 -2.45 20.57
C ASN A 443 -12.18 -3.53 19.48
N ASP A 444 -11.07 -3.65 18.76
CA ASP A 444 -10.88 -4.66 17.72
C ASP A 444 -9.50 -5.32 17.87
N ALA A 445 -9.49 -6.64 18.04
CA ALA A 445 -8.28 -7.43 18.12
C ALA A 445 -7.64 -7.70 16.73
N SER A 446 -8.30 -7.26 15.65
CA SER A 446 -7.80 -7.44 14.30
C SER A 446 -6.45 -6.73 14.11
N ALA A 447 -5.65 -7.30 13.21
CA ALA A 447 -4.39 -6.69 12.81
C ALA A 447 -4.58 -5.29 12.19
N ASN A 448 -5.77 -5.00 11.64
CA ASN A 448 -6.05 -3.73 10.99
C ASN A 448 -6.22 -2.59 12.00
N ALA A 449 -6.78 -2.85 13.18
CA ALA A 449 -7.07 -1.81 14.17
C ALA A 449 -5.84 -1.13 14.81
N ARG A 450 -4.65 -1.60 14.44
CA ARG A 450 -3.36 -1.11 14.94
C ARG A 450 -2.39 -0.74 13.83
N ARG A 451 -2.91 -0.53 12.62
CA ARG A 451 -2.12 -0.12 11.45
C ARG A 451 -2.15 1.39 11.27
N MET A 452 -1.04 1.92 10.78
CA MET A 452 -0.92 3.31 10.36
C MET A 452 0.03 3.41 9.17
N TYR A 453 -0.34 4.20 8.18
CA TYR A 453 0.58 4.55 7.10
C TYR A 453 1.51 5.67 7.57
N VAL A 454 2.81 5.42 7.50
CA VAL A 454 3.88 6.38 7.76
C VAL A 454 4.60 6.64 6.45
N ARG A 455 4.87 7.89 6.15
CA ARG A 455 5.62 8.29 4.95
C ARG A 455 6.83 9.12 5.34
N VAL A 456 7.98 8.80 4.74
CA VAL A 456 9.19 9.61 4.80
C VAL A 456 9.37 10.30 3.45
N ALA A 457 9.57 11.61 3.49
CA ALA A 457 9.92 12.41 2.33
C ALA A 457 11.34 12.95 2.52
N GLY A 458 12.23 12.65 1.60
CA GLY A 458 13.54 13.27 1.50
C GLY A 458 13.49 14.68 0.92
N VAL A 459 14.68 15.22 0.68
CA VAL A 459 14.92 16.39 -0.16
C VAL A 459 16.09 16.05 -1.10
N THR A 460 16.16 16.66 -2.27
CA THR A 460 17.33 16.49 -3.14
C THR A 460 18.61 16.88 -2.37
N GLY A 461 19.46 15.89 -2.07
CA GLY A 461 20.65 16.05 -1.22
C GLY A 461 20.55 15.50 0.21
N SER A 462 19.41 14.92 0.62
CA SER A 462 19.31 14.13 1.86
C SER A 462 19.85 12.72 1.65
N ALA A 463 21.17 12.59 1.55
CA ALA A 463 21.82 11.28 1.49
C ALA A 463 21.95 10.60 2.86
N GLY A 464 21.57 11.28 3.95
CA GLY A 464 21.73 10.73 5.29
C GLY A 464 20.63 9.74 5.65
N ASP A 465 21.06 8.63 6.22
CA ASP A 465 20.19 7.59 6.73
C ASP A 465 19.23 8.15 7.80
N TYR A 466 17.99 7.64 7.81
CA TYR A 466 17.04 7.92 8.86
C TYR A 466 16.70 6.66 9.65
N ARG A 467 16.22 6.89 10.88
CA ARG A 467 15.72 5.86 11.79
C ARG A 467 14.39 6.30 12.39
N LEU A 468 13.38 5.45 12.25
CA LEU A 468 12.03 5.58 12.77
C LEU A 468 11.84 4.59 13.93
N GLU A 469 12.00 5.04 15.17
CA GLU A 469 11.80 4.20 16.35
C GLU A 469 10.34 4.17 16.79
N TYR A 470 9.79 2.99 16.94
CA TYR A 470 8.42 2.79 17.41
C TYR A 470 8.36 2.68 18.93
N GLN A 471 7.44 3.44 19.52
CA GLN A 471 7.14 3.45 20.95
C GLN A 471 5.65 3.22 21.16
N SER A 472 5.27 2.45 22.18
CA SER A 472 3.88 2.21 22.55
C SER A 472 3.72 2.21 24.06
N THR A 473 2.80 3.05 24.56
CA THR A 473 2.55 3.23 26.00
C THR A 473 1.05 3.19 26.30
N PRO A 474 0.59 2.44 27.33
CA PRO A 474 -0.79 2.48 27.76
C PRO A 474 -1.22 3.87 28.22
N VAL A 475 -2.46 4.24 27.91
CA VAL A 475 -3.11 5.48 28.33
C VAL A 475 -4.21 5.15 29.33
N THR A 476 -4.18 5.81 30.49
CA THR A 476 -5.25 5.73 31.49
C THR A 476 -6.24 6.87 31.27
N PRO A 477 -7.52 6.59 31.02
CA PRO A 477 -8.55 7.62 30.95
C PRO A 477 -8.65 8.43 32.24
N VAL A 478 -8.94 9.72 32.11
CA VAL A 478 -9.28 10.62 33.22
C VAL A 478 -10.67 10.24 33.73
N GLU A 479 -10.78 9.84 34.99
CA GLU A 479 -12.07 9.60 35.64
C GLU A 479 -12.76 10.94 35.91
N SER A 480 -13.88 11.21 35.23
CA SER A 480 -14.62 12.48 35.40
C SER A 480 -15.29 12.61 36.76
N GLY A 481 -15.61 11.49 37.41
CA GLY A 481 -16.47 11.43 38.59
C GLY A 481 -17.94 11.78 38.31
N VAL A 482 -18.31 12.05 37.07
CA VAL A 482 -19.68 12.42 36.67
C VAL A 482 -20.51 11.16 36.45
N SER A 483 -21.68 11.13 37.09
CA SER A 483 -22.70 10.12 36.90
C SER A 483 -23.98 10.76 36.38
N LEU A 484 -24.41 10.39 35.18
CA LEU A 484 -25.62 10.90 34.53
C LEU A 484 -26.75 9.86 34.59
N ALA A 485 -28.00 10.30 34.58
CA ALA A 485 -29.11 9.38 34.31
C ALA A 485 -29.08 8.94 32.83
N ALA A 486 -29.64 7.76 32.53
CA ALA A 486 -29.93 7.37 31.15
C ALA A 486 -30.92 8.37 30.53
N GLY A 487 -30.68 8.80 29.29
CA GLY A 487 -31.42 9.89 28.67
C GLY A 487 -30.61 10.56 27.56
N ALA A 488 -31.06 11.73 27.10
CA ALA A 488 -30.35 12.53 26.11
C ALA A 488 -29.13 13.19 26.77
N VAL A 489 -27.96 12.56 26.62
CA VAL A 489 -26.70 13.05 27.17
C VAL A 489 -26.06 14.03 26.18
N THR A 490 -25.71 15.21 26.67
CA THR A 490 -24.99 16.23 25.92
C THR A 490 -23.54 16.30 26.38
N VAL A 491 -22.62 16.30 25.41
CA VAL A 491 -21.21 16.62 25.58
C VAL A 491 -20.96 17.93 24.84
N SER A 492 -20.44 18.94 25.54
CA SER A 492 -20.16 20.25 24.95
C SER A 492 -18.90 20.87 25.51
N THR A 493 -18.15 21.60 24.70
CA THR A 493 -17.06 22.50 25.16
C THR A 493 -17.48 23.96 25.07
N VAL A 494 -18.66 24.25 24.50
CA VAL A 494 -19.17 25.60 24.25
C VAL A 494 -19.31 26.37 25.56
N GLY A 495 -18.67 27.54 25.63
CA GLY A 495 -18.69 28.42 26.81
C GLY A 495 -17.83 27.93 27.99
N SER A 496 -17.19 26.76 27.89
CA SER A 496 -16.30 26.22 28.93
C SER A 496 -14.82 26.21 28.54
N SER A 497 -14.53 26.22 27.23
CA SER A 497 -13.19 26.40 26.67
C SER A 497 -13.20 27.50 25.61
N THR A 498 -12.07 28.17 25.43
CA THR A 498 -11.81 29.07 24.29
C THR A 498 -11.02 28.39 23.18
N THR A 499 -10.55 27.16 23.42
CA THR A 499 -9.81 26.37 22.44
C THR A 499 -10.76 25.89 21.35
N ASP A 500 -10.26 25.76 20.15
CA ASP A 500 -10.89 25.00 19.08
C ASP A 500 -10.80 23.49 19.40
N THR A 501 -11.94 22.79 19.56
CA THR A 501 -12.00 21.44 20.18
C THR A 501 -12.69 20.41 19.30
N ASP A 502 -12.10 19.22 19.23
CA ASP A 502 -12.65 18.09 18.47
C ASP A 502 -12.79 16.87 19.39
N PHE A 503 -13.96 16.24 19.39
CA PHE A 503 -14.21 15.06 20.23
C PHE A 503 -15.05 13.97 19.57
N TRP A 504 -14.85 12.74 20.07
CA TRP A 504 -15.62 11.55 19.73
C TRP A 504 -16.01 10.78 21.00
N VAL A 505 -17.23 10.23 21.03
CA VAL A 505 -17.74 9.43 22.15
C VAL A 505 -17.76 7.94 21.81
N TYR A 506 -17.38 7.12 22.79
CA TYR A 506 -17.22 5.68 22.68
C TYR A 506 -17.98 4.94 23.79
N ASP A 507 -18.43 3.73 23.48
CA ASP A 507 -19.04 2.81 24.46
C ASP A 507 -17.99 2.15 25.39
N GLN A 508 -18.44 1.28 26.30
CA GLN A 508 -17.57 0.59 27.25
C GLN A 508 -16.51 -0.31 26.60
N ASN A 509 -16.73 -0.73 25.35
CA ASN A 509 -15.83 -1.57 24.58
C ASN A 509 -14.94 -0.73 23.66
N LEU A 510 -14.98 0.61 23.78
CA LEU A 510 -14.28 1.56 22.92
C LEU A 510 -14.74 1.54 21.45
N ASN A 511 -15.98 1.14 21.17
CA ASN A 511 -16.57 1.34 19.84
C ASN A 511 -17.09 2.77 19.72
N PRO A 512 -16.84 3.46 18.60
CA PRO A 512 -17.38 4.80 18.38
C PRO A 512 -18.91 4.74 18.31
N ILE A 513 -19.57 5.64 19.03
CA ILE A 513 -21.03 5.76 18.95
C ILE A 513 -21.37 6.58 17.71
N ALA A 514 -22.11 5.96 16.78
CA ALA A 514 -22.49 6.60 15.53
C ALA A 514 -23.19 7.95 15.79
N ASP A 515 -22.75 8.96 15.05
CA ASP A 515 -23.21 10.35 15.13
C ASP A 515 -23.01 11.03 16.49
N PHE A 516 -22.04 10.59 17.31
CA PHE A 516 -21.72 11.23 18.59
C PHE A 516 -20.30 11.77 18.64
N ALA A 517 -20.05 12.80 17.83
CA ALA A 517 -18.80 13.55 17.74
C ALA A 517 -19.10 14.99 17.29
N SER A 518 -18.17 15.91 17.54
CA SER A 518 -18.29 17.31 17.10
C SER A 518 -16.92 18.01 17.14
N ASP A 519 -16.70 18.89 16.16
CA ASP A 519 -15.51 19.76 16.03
C ASP A 519 -15.96 21.22 16.26
N ASP A 520 -16.86 21.71 15.39
CA ASP A 520 -17.46 23.04 15.53
C ASP A 520 -18.96 22.93 15.81
N ASP A 521 -19.47 23.59 16.86
CA ASP A 521 -20.90 23.62 17.13
C ASP A 521 -21.65 24.45 16.06
N ILE A 522 -22.62 23.79 15.44
CA ILE A 522 -23.49 24.39 14.42
C ILE A 522 -24.32 25.55 14.99
N THR A 523 -24.59 25.54 16.30
CA THR A 523 -25.45 26.52 16.97
C THR A 523 -24.63 27.72 17.44
N GLY A 524 -24.22 28.55 16.48
CA GLY A 524 -23.48 29.78 16.76
C GLY A 524 -22.17 29.90 16.01
N ASN A 525 -21.78 28.87 15.25
CA ASN A 525 -20.57 28.84 14.43
C ASN A 525 -19.34 29.21 15.27
N VAL A 526 -19.22 28.51 16.40
CA VAL A 526 -18.10 28.63 17.34
C VAL A 526 -17.17 27.44 17.16
N LEU A 527 -15.89 27.61 17.48
CA LEU A 527 -14.86 26.57 17.34
C LEU A 527 -14.93 25.48 18.43
N GLN A 528 -15.97 25.51 19.25
CA GLN A 528 -16.19 24.54 20.32
C GLN A 528 -17.24 23.54 19.86
N GLY A 529 -17.03 22.26 20.09
CA GLY A 529 -17.97 21.21 19.71
C GLY A 529 -19.12 21.03 20.72
N SER A 530 -20.26 20.58 20.21
CA SER A 530 -21.41 20.16 21.02
C SER A 530 -22.19 19.04 20.31
N ALA A 531 -22.50 17.96 21.02
CA ALA A 531 -23.31 16.87 20.48
C ALA A 531 -24.19 16.26 21.56
N THR A 532 -25.35 15.73 21.17
CA THR A 532 -26.31 15.08 22.08
C THR A 532 -26.73 13.72 21.53
N LYS A 533 -26.74 12.70 22.39
CA LYS A 533 -27.21 11.35 22.04
C LYS A 533 -27.95 10.72 23.22
N THR A 534 -29.01 9.96 22.93
CA THR A 534 -29.64 9.12 23.94
C THR A 534 -28.71 7.96 24.33
N LEU A 535 -28.29 7.92 25.59
CA LEU A 535 -27.45 6.85 26.13
C LEU A 535 -28.21 6.00 27.15
N SER A 536 -27.99 4.69 27.09
CA SER A 536 -28.42 3.73 28.11
C SER A 536 -27.48 3.74 29.32
N ALA A 537 -27.84 3.01 30.37
CA ALA A 537 -26.91 2.75 31.47
C ALA A 537 -25.62 2.09 30.94
N GLY A 538 -24.45 2.54 31.39
CA GLY A 538 -23.17 2.03 30.95
C GLY A 538 -21.97 2.90 31.32
N THR A 539 -20.78 2.41 30.98
CA THR A 539 -19.54 3.21 31.00
C THR A 539 -19.27 3.74 29.59
N TYR A 540 -18.86 4.99 29.50
CA TYR A 540 -18.59 5.67 28.24
C TYR A 540 -17.26 6.42 28.31
N TYR A 541 -16.67 6.63 27.14
CA TYR A 541 -15.41 7.36 27.00
C TYR A 541 -15.55 8.49 26.00
N ILE A 542 -14.89 9.62 26.26
CA ILE A 542 -14.78 10.75 25.35
C ILE A 542 -13.31 10.88 24.99
N ALA A 543 -12.97 10.74 23.71
CA ALA A 543 -11.67 11.17 23.20
C ALA A 543 -11.82 12.64 22.81
N ILE A 544 -10.98 13.52 23.36
CA ILE A 544 -11.00 14.96 23.06
C ILE A 544 -9.59 15.49 22.85
N SER A 545 -9.44 16.37 21.88
CA SER A 545 -8.25 17.17 21.65
C SER A 545 -8.64 18.59 21.22
N ASN A 546 -7.65 19.45 21.00
CA ASN A 546 -7.86 20.62 20.16
C ASN A 546 -7.94 20.23 18.67
N TRP A 547 -8.32 21.16 17.81
CA TRP A 547 -8.64 20.95 16.39
C TRP A 547 -7.84 19.91 15.61
N ASN A 548 -8.60 19.33 14.67
CA ASN A 548 -8.28 18.34 13.65
C ASN A 548 -7.86 16.99 14.24
N MET A 549 -8.78 16.44 15.05
CA MET A 549 -8.77 15.06 15.50
C MET A 549 -9.46 14.18 14.46
N GLY A 550 -8.82 13.08 14.08
CA GLY A 550 -9.34 12.18 13.05
C GLY A 550 -9.47 10.77 13.56
N ASN A 551 -10.53 10.07 13.15
CA ASN A 551 -10.63 8.61 13.18
C ASN A 551 -10.96 8.12 11.76
N ASN A 552 -11.45 6.88 11.60
CA ASN A 552 -11.79 6.32 10.30
C ASN A 552 -13.24 6.57 9.84
N LEU A 553 -14.01 7.28 10.64
CA LEU A 553 -15.41 7.57 10.39
C LEU A 553 -15.55 9.00 9.88
N PRO A 554 -16.57 9.26 9.04
CA PRO A 554 -16.82 10.62 8.59
C PRO A 554 -17.26 11.52 9.74
N SER A 555 -16.95 12.81 9.65
CA SER A 555 -17.53 13.83 10.53
C SER A 555 -19.07 13.75 10.50
N PRO A 556 -19.75 13.59 11.65
CA PRO A 556 -21.20 13.39 11.67
C PRO A 556 -21.96 14.69 11.40
N ALA A 557 -23.19 14.59 10.90
CA ALA A 557 -24.04 15.75 10.61
C ALA A 557 -24.57 16.45 11.87
N SER A 558 -24.75 15.72 12.96
CA SER A 558 -25.40 16.23 14.18
C SER A 558 -24.45 17.05 15.02
N GLY A 559 -24.70 18.36 15.10
CA GLY A 559 -23.94 19.25 16.00
C GLY A 559 -22.56 19.63 15.49
N ASN A 560 -22.29 19.47 14.19
CA ASN A 560 -21.01 19.83 13.59
C ASN A 560 -21.20 20.76 12.38
N SER A 561 -20.38 21.80 12.24
CA SER A 561 -20.31 22.65 11.04
C SER A 561 -19.09 22.44 10.15
N TYR A 562 -18.11 21.62 10.58
CA TYR A 562 -16.89 21.35 9.82
C TYR A 562 -16.79 19.89 9.34
N PHE A 563 -16.62 19.70 8.02
CA PHE A 563 -16.63 18.37 7.38
C PHE A 563 -15.41 18.12 6.47
N GLY A 564 -14.38 18.95 6.57
CA GLY A 564 -13.19 18.89 5.71
C GLY A 564 -11.99 18.12 6.28
N GLY A 565 -12.09 17.61 7.52
CA GLY A 565 -10.99 16.96 8.23
C GLY A 565 -10.60 15.61 7.60
N ALA A 566 -9.30 15.32 7.53
CA ALA A 566 -8.84 14.05 6.99
C ALA A 566 -9.06 12.90 7.97
N VAL A 567 -9.29 11.69 7.45
CA VAL A 567 -9.64 10.49 8.24
C VAL A 567 -8.56 9.41 8.12
N THR A 568 -8.47 8.54 9.12
CA THR A 568 -7.54 7.40 9.13
C THR A 568 -8.07 6.25 8.25
N ASP A 569 -7.20 5.48 7.60
CA ASP A 569 -7.62 4.32 6.80
C ASP A 569 -8.20 3.16 7.63
N PHE A 570 -7.81 3.06 8.90
CA PHE A 570 -8.04 1.88 9.72
C PHE A 570 -8.94 2.17 10.91
N PRO A 571 -9.90 1.27 11.25
CA PRO A 571 -10.73 1.41 12.43
C PRO A 571 -9.91 1.36 13.73
N GLY A 572 -10.49 1.84 14.83
CA GLY A 572 -9.86 1.78 16.15
C GLY A 572 -8.62 2.66 16.28
N THR A 573 -8.39 3.58 15.33
CA THR A 573 -7.26 4.50 15.32
C THR A 573 -7.72 5.94 15.46
N LEU A 574 -6.99 6.72 16.26
CA LEU A 574 -7.26 8.12 16.54
C LEU A 574 -5.99 8.94 16.37
N ILE A 575 -6.11 10.14 15.84
CA ILE A 575 -4.98 11.06 15.62
C ILE A 575 -5.37 12.48 16.01
N ASN A 576 -4.38 13.30 16.34
CA ASN A 576 -4.54 14.75 16.37
C ASN A 576 -3.40 15.38 15.58
N SER A 577 -3.68 16.34 14.71
CA SER A 577 -2.64 16.94 13.85
C SER A 577 -1.97 18.18 14.47
N SER A 578 -2.40 18.63 15.65
CA SER A 578 -1.96 19.88 16.24
C SER A 578 -0.77 19.72 17.19
N THR A 579 0.26 20.55 16.99
CA THR A 579 1.43 20.63 17.88
C THR A 579 1.19 21.47 19.14
N THR A 580 0.08 22.20 19.22
CA THR A 580 -0.25 23.05 20.38
C THR A 580 -0.40 22.19 21.64
N ALA A 581 0.30 22.56 22.71
CA ALA A 581 0.22 21.90 24.02
C ALA A 581 -0.39 22.85 25.05
N ASN A 582 -0.78 22.30 26.20
CA ASN A 582 -1.44 23.00 27.32
C ASN A 582 -2.75 23.70 26.93
N SER A 583 -3.47 23.15 25.95
CA SER A 583 -4.79 23.63 25.58
C SER A 583 -5.82 23.25 26.64
N ASP A 584 -6.66 24.20 27.03
CA ASP A 584 -7.83 23.94 27.85
C ASP A 584 -8.88 23.19 27.03
N LEU A 585 -9.26 22.01 27.49
CA LEU A 585 -10.24 21.12 26.87
C LEU A 585 -11.40 20.85 27.85
N THR A 586 -11.68 21.78 28.76
CA THR A 586 -12.79 21.63 29.71
C THR A 586 -14.09 21.30 28.98
N LEU A 587 -14.77 20.26 29.46
CA LEU A 587 -16.03 19.72 28.93
C LEU A 587 -17.18 20.06 29.87
N LEU A 588 -18.39 20.13 29.33
CA LEU A 588 -19.65 20.19 30.03
C LEU A 588 -20.45 18.93 29.72
N LEU A 589 -20.87 18.23 30.77
CA LEU A 589 -21.71 17.03 30.67
C LEU A 589 -23.09 17.29 31.28
N SER A 590 -24.16 17.01 30.55
CA SER A 590 -25.54 17.11 31.03
C SER A 590 -26.42 15.99 30.49
N VAL A 591 -27.61 15.82 31.08
CA VAL A 591 -28.67 14.93 30.61
C VAL A 591 -29.99 15.70 30.55
N ASP A 592 -30.77 15.51 29.49
CA ASP A 592 -32.13 16.07 29.29
C ASP A 592 -32.22 17.58 29.57
N ASN A 593 -31.21 18.35 29.12
CA ASN A 593 -31.05 19.80 29.37
C ASN A 593 -30.92 20.20 30.85
N GLY A 594 -30.53 19.27 31.73
CA GLY A 594 -30.18 19.54 33.11
C GLY A 594 -28.94 20.43 33.25
N THR A 595 -28.64 20.84 34.49
CA THR A 595 -27.47 21.69 34.78
C THR A 595 -26.17 21.00 34.34
N PRO A 596 -25.39 21.61 33.43
CA PRO A 596 -24.14 21.01 32.98
C PRO A 596 -23.10 20.91 34.10
N THR A 597 -22.43 19.78 34.18
CA THR A 597 -21.33 19.51 35.12
C THR A 597 -20.00 19.67 34.40
N PRO A 598 -19.11 20.58 34.85
CA PRO A 598 -17.82 20.77 34.21
C PRO A 598 -16.83 19.64 34.54
N VAL A 599 -16.08 19.20 33.54
CA VAL A 599 -14.97 18.25 33.66
C VAL A 599 -13.72 18.95 33.12
N VAL A 600 -12.80 19.33 34.01
CA VAL A 600 -11.58 20.05 33.64
C VAL A 600 -10.58 19.08 33.02
N VAL A 601 -10.16 19.37 31.79
CA VAL A 601 -9.22 18.55 31.02
C VAL A 601 -8.23 19.47 30.32
N THR A 602 -6.97 19.07 30.25
CA THR A 602 -5.92 19.83 29.55
C THR A 602 -5.11 18.91 28.66
N LYS A 603 -4.82 19.35 27.43
CA LYS A 603 -3.94 18.65 26.50
C LYS A 603 -2.49 18.84 26.94
N ALA A 604 -1.79 17.77 27.33
CA ALA A 604 -0.47 17.92 27.95
C ALA A 604 0.66 18.15 26.94
N GLY A 605 0.53 17.65 25.70
CA GLY A 605 1.61 17.68 24.72
C GLY A 605 1.13 17.82 23.27
N ALA A 606 2.11 17.94 22.37
CA ALA A 606 1.86 17.93 20.93
C ALA A 606 1.18 16.62 20.51
N PHE A 607 0.18 16.74 19.63
CA PHE A 607 -0.61 15.64 19.08
C PHE A 607 -1.36 14.78 20.12
N ASP A 608 -1.38 15.19 21.39
CA ASP A 608 -1.99 14.41 22.48
C ASP A 608 -3.52 14.38 22.38
N ILE A 609 -4.13 13.27 22.77
CA ILE A 609 -5.58 13.10 22.86
C ILE A 609 -5.89 12.69 24.30
N ARG A 610 -6.85 13.37 24.92
CA ARG A 610 -7.29 13.07 26.27
C ARG A 610 -8.50 12.15 26.21
N PHE A 611 -8.48 11.10 27.01
CA PHE A 611 -9.60 10.19 27.16
C PHE A 611 -10.27 10.45 28.50
N VAL A 612 -11.55 10.73 28.51
CA VAL A 612 -12.35 11.00 29.73
C VAL A 612 -13.36 9.89 29.89
N LYS A 613 -13.44 9.30 31.07
CA LYS A 613 -14.42 8.27 31.40
C LYS A 613 -15.56 8.85 32.24
N PHE A 614 -16.79 8.51 31.90
CA PHE A 614 -17.97 8.85 32.68
C PHE A 614 -18.96 7.67 32.72
N THR A 615 -19.90 7.72 33.65
CA THR A 615 -20.91 6.67 33.81
C THR A 615 -22.30 7.24 33.57
N VAL A 616 -23.09 6.50 32.80
CA VAL A 616 -24.53 6.68 32.76
C VAL A 616 -25.12 5.62 33.66
N THR A 617 -25.72 6.04 34.76
CA THR A 617 -26.50 5.15 35.62
C THR A 617 -27.83 4.86 34.96
N GLY A 618 -28.37 3.65 35.20
CA GLY A 618 -29.78 3.42 34.92
C GLY A 618 -30.55 4.54 35.57
N GLY A 619 -31.38 5.24 34.79
CA GLY A 619 -32.33 6.15 35.41
C GLY A 619 -32.99 5.36 36.52
N ALA A 620 -33.13 5.95 37.71
CA ALA A 620 -34.25 5.53 38.54
C ALA A 620 -35.40 5.51 37.55
N THR A 621 -35.96 4.32 37.24
CA THR A 621 -37.18 4.21 36.45
C THR A 621 -38.02 5.30 37.01
N ALA A 622 -38.22 6.39 36.24
CA ALA A 622 -38.87 7.58 36.75
C ALA A 622 -40.16 6.99 37.26
N GLY A 623 -40.27 6.90 38.60
CA GLY A 623 -41.25 6.01 39.18
C GLY A 623 -42.52 6.48 38.53
N CYS A 624 -43.14 5.62 37.71
CA CYS A 624 -44.48 5.89 37.27
C CYS A 624 -45.24 5.82 38.59
N ASN A 625 -45.24 6.92 39.35
CA ASN A 625 -46.36 7.23 40.18
C ASN A 625 -47.47 7.17 39.15
N PRO A 626 -48.36 6.15 39.21
CA PRO A 626 -49.49 6.11 38.30
C PRO A 626 -50.05 7.52 38.32
N ALA A 627 -50.23 8.13 37.14
CA ALA A 627 -50.99 9.35 37.07
C ALA A 627 -52.28 9.04 37.82
N ASP A 628 -52.50 9.69 38.95
CA ASP A 628 -53.66 9.44 39.77
C ASP A 628 -54.86 10.03 39.02
N ILE A 629 -55.41 9.21 38.12
CA ILE A 629 -56.61 9.51 37.35
C ILE A 629 -57.82 9.61 38.30
N ALA A 630 -57.71 9.16 39.56
CA ALA A 630 -58.85 9.09 40.47
C ALA A 630 -59.17 10.40 41.22
N CYS A 631 -58.49 11.52 40.91
CA CYS A 631 -58.91 12.84 41.41
C CYS A 631 -59.62 13.63 40.30
N ASP A 632 -60.95 13.50 40.31
CA ASP A 632 -62.01 14.11 39.49
C ASP A 632 -61.93 15.62 39.12
N THR A 633 -60.89 16.33 39.50
CA THR A 633 -60.74 17.79 39.28
C THR A 633 -59.43 18.22 38.61
N GLY A 634 -58.48 17.30 38.38
CA GLY A 634 -57.27 17.59 37.60
C GLY A 634 -56.23 18.52 38.27
N ASP A 635 -56.29 18.73 39.59
CA ASP A 635 -55.27 19.49 40.33
C ASP A 635 -54.14 18.58 40.88
N PRO A 636 -52.86 18.98 40.80
CA PRO A 636 -51.77 18.25 41.44
C PRO A 636 -51.91 18.29 42.96
N LEU A 637 -51.65 17.14 43.64
CA LEU A 637 -51.78 16.96 45.09
C LEU A 637 -50.95 17.96 45.91
N VAL A 638 -51.53 19.12 46.18
CA VAL A 638 -51.19 19.96 47.34
C VAL A 638 -52.42 20.05 48.23
N SER A 639 -52.50 19.10 49.17
CA SER A 639 -53.28 19.15 50.40
C SER A 639 -54.73 19.67 50.28
N ASN A 640 -55.57 19.06 49.45
CA ASN A 640 -57.02 19.28 49.53
C ASN A 640 -57.65 18.30 50.56
N PRO A 641 -58.18 18.76 51.70
CA PRO A 641 -58.74 17.89 52.75
C PRO A 641 -60.08 17.21 52.37
N GLY A 642 -60.57 17.41 51.14
CA GLY A 642 -61.88 16.95 50.69
C GLY A 642 -61.92 15.57 50.01
N CYS A 643 -60.77 15.01 49.62
CA CYS A 643 -60.74 13.71 48.94
C CYS A 643 -60.73 12.56 49.97
N THR A 644 -61.92 12.14 50.39
CA THR A 644 -62.07 10.95 51.23
C THR A 644 -61.88 9.70 50.37
N ASN A 645 -60.87 8.89 50.70
CA ASN A 645 -60.54 7.57 50.12
C ASN A 645 -61.75 6.61 49.99
N SER A 646 -62.62 6.79 49.00
CA SER A 646 -63.42 5.69 48.46
C SER A 646 -62.68 5.11 47.27
N THR A 647 -62.13 3.92 47.46
CA THR A 647 -61.39 3.11 46.50
C THR A 647 -62.26 2.58 45.35
N THR A 648 -62.99 3.44 44.66
CA THR A 648 -63.48 3.11 43.32
C THR A 648 -62.36 3.51 42.38
N GLY A 649 -61.79 2.54 41.66
CA GLY A 649 -60.79 2.84 40.64
C GLY A 649 -61.31 3.84 39.60
N PRO A 650 -60.47 4.22 38.63
CA PRO A 650 -60.86 5.10 37.54
C PRO A 650 -62.20 4.63 36.93
N ASN A 651 -63.22 5.47 36.97
CA ASN A 651 -64.52 5.17 36.39
C ASN A 651 -64.62 5.77 34.99
N GLU A 652 -65.70 5.44 34.28
CA GLU A 652 -65.95 5.91 32.91
C GLU A 652 -65.91 7.45 32.78
N GLY A 653 -66.27 8.19 33.83
CA GLY A 653 -66.17 9.64 33.88
C GLY A 653 -64.73 10.17 33.85
N ASP A 654 -63.81 9.50 34.55
CA ASP A 654 -62.41 9.90 34.65
C ASP A 654 -61.69 9.71 33.30
N TYR A 655 -61.98 8.60 32.61
CA TYR A 655 -61.46 8.34 31.27
C TYR A 655 -62.03 9.33 30.24
N ASN A 656 -63.34 9.59 30.28
CA ASN A 656 -63.96 10.56 29.38
C ASN A 656 -63.40 11.98 29.59
N ALA A 657 -63.14 12.39 30.83
CA ALA A 657 -62.50 13.67 31.12
C ALA A 657 -61.06 13.74 30.61
N PHE A 658 -60.26 12.68 30.82
CA PHE A 658 -58.88 12.60 30.33
C PHE A 658 -58.79 12.73 28.80
N PHE A 659 -59.67 12.04 28.07
CA PHE A 659 -59.69 12.07 26.60
C PHE A 659 -60.33 13.33 26.02
N ALA A 660 -61.29 13.95 26.73
CA ALA A 660 -61.90 15.21 26.32
C ALA A 660 -60.98 16.43 26.56
N ALA A 661 -60.22 16.45 27.66
CA ALA A 661 -59.37 17.58 28.03
C ALA A 661 -58.17 17.78 27.10
N ASN A 662 -57.65 16.70 26.51
CA ASN A 662 -56.44 16.73 25.67
C ASN A 662 -56.71 16.64 24.16
N GLY A 663 -57.98 16.60 23.74
CA GLY A 663 -58.36 16.56 22.32
C GLY A 663 -57.84 15.33 21.55
N PHE A 664 -57.50 14.25 22.27
CA PHE A 664 -56.73 13.13 21.72
C PHE A 664 -57.55 12.26 20.74
N PHE A 665 -58.89 12.24 20.90
CA PHE A 665 -59.81 11.56 19.99
C PHE A 665 -60.93 12.45 19.45
N PHE A 666 -61.18 13.62 20.05
CA PHE A 666 -62.28 14.51 19.67
C PHE A 666 -61.87 15.98 19.72
N GLN A 667 -62.20 16.76 18.69
CA GLN A 667 -62.15 18.22 18.78
C GLN A 667 -63.28 18.71 19.69
N ALA A 668 -62.94 19.53 20.69
CA ALA A 668 -63.93 20.16 21.56
C ALA A 668 -64.95 20.96 20.72
N GLY A 669 -66.22 20.54 20.75
CA GLY A 669 -67.34 21.27 20.15
C GLY A 669 -68.04 20.62 18.95
N GLN A 670 -67.65 19.43 18.51
CA GLN A 670 -68.38 18.68 17.47
C GLN A 670 -69.24 17.59 18.10
N GLY A 671 -70.57 17.75 18.07
CA GLY A 671 -71.50 16.70 18.51
C GLY A 671 -71.37 15.42 17.66
N LEU A 672 -71.65 14.27 18.28
CA LEU A 672 -71.42 12.88 17.85
C LEU A 672 -72.08 12.41 16.53
N ALA A 673 -72.50 13.30 15.63
CA ALA A 673 -73.17 12.94 14.39
C ALA A 673 -72.41 13.46 13.17
N GLY A 674 -71.32 12.81 12.76
CA GLY A 674 -70.82 13.03 11.40
C GLY A 674 -69.36 12.73 11.06
N VAL A 675 -68.49 12.35 12.00
CA VAL A 675 -67.09 12.02 11.68
C VAL A 675 -66.90 10.51 11.77
N GLY A 676 -66.65 9.86 10.62
CA GLY A 676 -66.28 8.45 10.58
C GLY A 676 -65.01 8.22 11.39
N GLY A 677 -65.14 7.47 12.49
CA GLY A 677 -64.06 7.16 13.42
C GLY A 677 -62.95 6.36 12.72
N PHE A 678 -61.71 6.78 12.94
CA PHE A 678 -60.55 6.06 12.39
C PHE A 678 -60.07 4.90 13.27
N CYS A 679 -60.55 4.76 14.50
CA CYS A 679 -60.37 3.54 15.30
C CYS A 679 -61.58 3.41 16.24
N ASP A 680 -62.44 2.42 16.01
CA ASP A 680 -63.50 2.08 16.97
C ASP A 680 -62.92 1.10 18.00
N ILE A 681 -62.80 1.56 19.24
CA ILE A 681 -62.35 0.76 20.38
C ILE A 681 -63.53 -0.08 20.95
N ALA A 682 -64.77 0.15 20.50
CA ALA A 682 -65.99 -0.43 21.09
C ALA A 682 -66.41 -1.83 20.57
N CYS A 683 -65.48 -2.60 19.97
CA CYS A 683 -65.69 -4.04 19.76
C CYS A 683 -64.80 -4.82 20.73
N ASP A 684 -65.44 -5.35 21.77
CA ASP A 684 -64.90 -6.09 22.92
C ASP A 684 -64.05 -7.35 22.60
N ASN A 685 -63.88 -7.69 21.33
CA ASN A 685 -63.13 -8.85 20.86
C ASN A 685 -61.99 -8.53 19.87
N GLY A 686 -61.73 -7.25 19.55
CA GLY A 686 -60.54 -6.83 18.80
C GLY A 686 -60.54 -7.14 17.30
N ASP A 687 -61.70 -7.41 16.68
CA ASP A 687 -61.81 -7.69 15.24
C ASP A 687 -62.26 -6.44 14.44
N PRO A 688 -61.68 -6.12 13.27
CA PRO A 688 -62.11 -4.99 12.46
C PRO A 688 -63.53 -5.20 11.90
N LEU A 689 -64.38 -4.17 12.05
CA LEU A 689 -65.84 -4.07 11.86
C LEU A 689 -66.51 -4.67 10.58
N SER A 690 -65.77 -5.31 9.68
CA SER A 690 -66.30 -5.80 8.40
C SER A 690 -66.87 -7.23 8.41
N GLN A 691 -66.80 -8.00 9.51
CA GLN A 691 -67.14 -9.43 9.45
C GLN A 691 -68.16 -9.98 10.46
N ASN A 692 -68.79 -9.18 11.31
CA ASN A 692 -69.80 -9.72 12.25
C ASN A 692 -71.11 -8.90 12.30
N PRO A 693 -72.21 -9.36 11.67
CA PRO A 693 -73.49 -8.63 11.60
C PRO A 693 -74.27 -8.50 12.93
N GLY A 694 -73.65 -8.79 14.07
CA GLY A 694 -74.29 -8.84 15.39
C GLY A 694 -73.78 -7.84 16.43
N CYS A 695 -72.74 -7.06 16.14
CA CYS A 695 -72.18 -6.12 17.11
C CYS A 695 -72.91 -4.77 17.02
N THR A 696 -73.79 -4.48 17.97
CA THR A 696 -74.32 -3.12 18.19
C THR A 696 -73.33 -2.35 19.06
N ASN A 697 -72.78 -1.24 18.55
CA ASN A 697 -71.93 -0.31 19.30
C ASN A 697 -72.66 0.13 20.59
N ASN A 698 -72.16 -0.32 21.74
CA ASN A 698 -72.69 -0.01 23.07
C ASN A 698 -71.89 1.09 23.78
N GLY A 699 -71.01 1.80 23.06
CA GLY A 699 -70.07 2.76 23.63
C GLY A 699 -68.79 2.11 24.14
N VAL A 700 -67.78 2.95 24.41
CA VAL A 700 -66.49 2.53 24.98
C VAL A 700 -66.71 2.22 26.46
N ASN A 701 -66.50 0.97 26.88
CA ASN A 701 -66.67 0.57 28.28
C ASN A 701 -65.32 0.38 28.99
N GLU A 702 -65.35 0.16 30.30
CA GLU A 702 -64.15 -0.02 31.14
C GLU A 702 -63.20 -1.13 30.63
N GLY A 703 -63.75 -2.19 30.03
CA GLY A 703 -62.96 -3.27 29.42
C GLY A 703 -62.12 -2.81 28.23
N ASP A 704 -62.66 -1.91 27.40
CA ASP A 704 -61.98 -1.43 26.21
C ASP A 704 -60.83 -0.45 26.57
N TYR A 705 -61.04 0.39 27.59
CA TYR A 705 -59.99 1.23 28.15
C TYR A 705 -58.88 0.41 28.80
N ASN A 706 -59.24 -0.63 29.56
CA ASN A 706 -58.25 -1.53 30.16
C ASN A 706 -57.41 -2.26 29.08
N CYS A 707 -58.02 -2.63 27.96
CA CYS A 707 -57.30 -3.22 26.83
C CYS A 707 -56.38 -2.20 26.11
N PHE A 708 -56.87 -0.98 25.89
CA PHE A 708 -56.09 0.11 25.31
C PHE A 708 -54.87 0.47 26.18
N PHE A 709 -55.07 0.64 27.49
CA PHE A 709 -54.00 1.01 28.41
C PHE A 709 -53.04 -0.14 28.71
N ASN A 710 -53.49 -1.40 28.74
CA ASN A 710 -52.56 -2.54 28.78
C ASN A 710 -51.63 -2.52 27.58
N ASN A 711 -52.12 -2.24 26.37
CA ASN A 711 -51.28 -2.18 25.17
C ASN A 711 -50.42 -0.91 25.09
N LEU A 712 -50.90 0.23 25.59
CA LEU A 712 -50.16 1.50 25.59
C LEU A 712 -49.02 1.53 26.63
N PHE A 713 -49.21 0.87 27.78
CA PHE A 713 -48.24 0.85 28.88
C PHE A 713 -47.47 -0.47 29.03
N LEU A 714 -47.67 -1.44 28.12
CA LEU A 714 -46.91 -2.70 28.07
C LEU A 714 -45.37 -2.55 28.01
N PRO A 715 -44.74 -1.43 27.59
CA PRO A 715 -43.28 -1.28 27.73
C PRO A 715 -42.80 -0.90 29.15
N CYS A 716 -43.70 -0.70 30.12
CA CYS A 716 -43.35 -0.30 31.49
C CYS A 716 -43.31 -1.49 32.46
N VAL A 717 -42.51 -2.53 32.15
CA VAL A 717 -42.17 -3.62 33.10
C VAL A 717 -40.66 -3.67 33.32
#